data_AF-A0A2W5TS82-F1
#
_entry.id   AF-A0A2W5TS82-F1
#
_cell.length_a   1.000
_cell.length_b   1.000
_cell.length_c   1.000
_cell.angle_alpha   90.00
_cell.angle_beta   90.00
_cell.angle_gamma   90.00
#
_symmetry.space_group_name_H-M   'P 1'
#
loop_
_entity.id
_entity.type
_entity.pdbx_description
1 polymer ?
#
loop_
_entity_poly.entity_id
_entity_poly.type
_entity_poly.pdbx_seq_one_letter_code
_entity_poly.pdbx_strand_id
1 'polypeptide(L)'
;MRTLLVLLSLAFVACSSTTPQCDASTCPGCCDASGTCQSGILPSACGSGGAQCQPCAFGQQCSLLGCTSQASGGGAGSTGGGSGVTGGGAGGGSGASLCAGTLQQCGDDCFDVLTDSSNCGRCGNSCTNGTVCNRGACQLLPTDCSMSSCPQGYSCDPQSLRCTPGCRANAECPGGSTCQSGSCACPAGQHLCGQRCLSDDATASCGSSCEACPTEANATATCSQGVCGVACAMGFHRCGDACVSDTDAATCGTRCMACPGAANGTAVCINGACGLQCAAGFHECNGACVSNNATATCGASCSPCQAPSNGSATCDGMSCGVSCNTNFHACGGACASNSAPATCGTSCTPCATPANGSATCNGTNCGIACNTGFHACGSTCVSDTAVATCGTRCTTCPAGPANSTPACTSGSCDFTCNPGYSRCGSSCCYAFTRIATGSDRTCGLTSFGGVKCWGRGWYGSTASLVPVDHPGLTTGVIDLAMEGYNLCALMTNGTVRCTGQNYFGEAGGPQGTARNTPTLVPNLSNVTAISMGDRLSCGLVSGHVKCWGNPSEYSMVGSAQPVNGIYSPPGFSGVTQLSVGYSAVCGLVAGEVRCIGPNSYGQLGTGNNMTSSTPVAALGITDATMVSTGAYNTCAIEGGALKCWGLFTTTSANTPVTLINSGVTWVSARGFACVATTSGPMCSGANHFGRLGDGTTTDQYSFVPVSGSPTVQQILLGGSSSCAITTDGRALCWGDNTYGQLGNGTTTSSLVPVEVLRQ
;
A
#
# COMPACT_ATOMS: atom_id res chain seq x y z
N MET A 1 7.46 0.80 -51.58
CA MET A 1 7.49 2.29 -51.59
C MET A 1 7.07 2.79 -50.21
N ARG A 2 7.49 3.98 -49.77
CA ARG A 2 6.93 4.65 -48.57
C ARG A 2 5.68 5.43 -48.96
N THR A 3 4.68 5.51 -48.08
CA THR A 3 3.95 6.73 -47.65
C THR A 3 2.86 6.34 -46.63
N LEU A 4 2.52 7.29 -45.75
CA LEU A 4 1.58 7.23 -44.63
C LEU A 4 0.17 6.67 -44.97
N LEU A 5 -0.47 6.02 -44.00
CA LEU A 5 -1.67 6.63 -43.39
C LEU A 5 -1.88 6.25 -41.91
N VAL A 6 -2.36 7.25 -41.18
CA VAL A 6 -2.62 7.41 -39.74
C VAL A 6 -3.21 6.21 -38.98
N LEU A 7 -2.64 5.88 -37.82
CA LEU A 7 -3.32 5.19 -36.71
C LEU A 7 -4.13 6.21 -35.90
N LEU A 8 -5.42 5.96 -35.67
CA LEU A 8 -6.31 6.87 -34.94
C LEU A 8 -6.69 6.29 -33.56
N SER A 9 -5.77 6.34 -32.61
CA SER A 9 -5.97 5.87 -31.25
C SER A 9 -6.68 6.93 -30.38
N LEU A 10 -8.01 6.83 -30.28
CA LEU A 10 -8.82 7.65 -29.38
C LEU A 10 -8.60 7.25 -27.91
N ALA A 11 -7.68 7.96 -27.24
CA ALA A 11 -7.45 7.79 -25.80
C ALA A 11 -8.49 8.58 -24.98
N PHE A 12 -9.53 7.90 -24.51
CA PHE A 12 -10.39 8.41 -23.44
C PHE A 12 -9.68 8.27 -22.09
N VAL A 13 -9.05 9.35 -21.61
CA VAL A 13 -8.54 9.43 -20.23
C VAL A 13 -9.59 10.09 -19.35
N ALA A 14 -10.18 9.32 -18.43
CA ALA A 14 -11.06 9.85 -17.39
C ALA A 14 -10.27 10.09 -16.11
N CYS A 15 -10.29 11.32 -15.59
CA CYS A 15 -9.70 11.63 -14.29
C CYS A 15 -10.45 10.89 -13.17
N SER A 16 -9.77 10.01 -12.43
CA SER A 16 -10.35 9.37 -11.24
C SER A 16 -10.22 10.28 -10.02
N SER A 17 -11.16 10.17 -9.07
CA SER A 17 -11.33 11.11 -7.96
C SER A 17 -10.35 10.95 -6.78
N THR A 18 -9.27 10.16 -6.92
CA THR A 18 -8.43 9.75 -5.78
C THR A 18 -6.97 10.21 -5.84
N THR A 19 -6.46 10.72 -6.98
CA THR A 19 -5.13 11.36 -7.05
C THR A 19 -5.13 12.52 -8.07
N PRO A 20 -4.68 13.74 -7.71
CA PRO A 20 -4.57 14.86 -8.64
C PRO A 20 -3.28 14.76 -9.47
N GLN A 21 -3.30 13.91 -10.51
CA GLN A 21 -2.24 13.83 -11.52
C GLN A 21 -2.73 14.49 -12.81
N CYS A 22 -2.01 15.52 -13.24
CA CYS A 22 -2.25 16.29 -14.46
C CYS A 22 -1.16 15.99 -15.49
N ASP A 23 -1.55 15.84 -16.75
CA ASP A 23 -0.63 15.74 -17.88
C ASP A 23 -0.39 17.14 -18.50
N ALA A 24 0.83 17.65 -18.31
CA ALA A 24 1.25 18.94 -18.85
C ALA A 24 1.27 19.01 -20.39
N SER A 25 1.20 17.87 -21.09
CA SER A 25 1.14 17.83 -22.56
C SER A 25 -0.25 18.17 -23.13
N THR A 26 -1.32 18.06 -22.32
CA THR A 26 -2.72 18.25 -22.77
C THR A 26 -3.39 19.52 -22.25
N CYS A 27 -2.98 20.08 -21.10
CA CYS A 27 -3.41 21.42 -20.65
C CYS A 27 -2.20 22.29 -20.21
N PRO A 28 -1.46 22.90 -21.15
CA PRO A 28 -0.28 23.71 -20.84
C PRO A 28 -0.61 24.93 -19.98
N GLY A 29 0.19 25.15 -18.92
CA GLY A 29 0.13 26.37 -18.09
C GLY A 29 -0.78 26.33 -16.86
N CYS A 30 -1.56 25.27 -16.64
CA CYS A 30 -2.39 25.13 -15.42
C CYS A 30 -1.86 24.08 -14.42
N CYS A 31 -0.73 23.45 -14.73
CA CYS A 31 -0.07 22.42 -13.92
C CYS A 31 1.45 22.67 -13.81
N ASP A 32 2.06 22.19 -12.74
CA ASP A 32 3.50 22.33 -12.45
C ASP A 32 4.36 21.17 -13.02
N ALA A 33 5.68 21.29 -12.86
CA ALA A 33 6.66 20.32 -13.36
C ALA A 33 6.64 18.95 -12.63
N SER A 34 5.86 18.81 -11.55
CA SER A 34 5.60 17.57 -10.81
C SER A 34 4.26 16.93 -11.18
N GLY A 35 3.50 17.52 -12.10
CA GLY A 35 2.20 16.99 -12.54
C GLY A 35 1.04 17.30 -11.57
N THR A 36 1.20 18.27 -10.67
CA THR A 36 0.11 18.80 -9.82
C THR A 36 -0.49 20.07 -10.41
N CYS A 37 -1.78 20.32 -10.15
CA CYS A 37 -2.46 21.55 -10.59
C CYS A 37 -1.97 22.75 -9.78
N GLN A 38 -1.78 23.90 -10.44
CA GLN A 38 -1.29 25.10 -9.76
C GLN A 38 -2.32 25.69 -8.79
N SER A 39 -1.81 26.29 -7.70
CA SER A 39 -2.61 26.86 -6.63
C SER A 39 -3.60 27.93 -7.14
N GLY A 40 -4.90 27.69 -6.92
CA GLY A 40 -5.97 28.62 -7.28
C GLY A 40 -6.74 28.32 -8.58
N ILE A 41 -6.45 27.22 -9.27
CA ILE A 41 -7.15 26.81 -10.51
C ILE A 41 -8.06 25.59 -10.25
N LEU A 42 -9.28 25.61 -10.81
CA LEU A 42 -10.27 24.53 -10.67
C LEU A 42 -9.97 23.33 -11.58
N PRO A 43 -10.09 22.07 -11.11
CA PRO A 43 -9.88 20.87 -11.94
C PRO A 43 -10.85 20.72 -13.13
N SER A 44 -12.00 21.39 -13.09
CA SER A 44 -13.05 21.34 -14.14
C SER A 44 -12.83 22.30 -15.32
N ALA A 45 -11.68 23.00 -15.38
CA ALA A 45 -11.44 24.09 -16.35
C ALA A 45 -10.99 23.64 -17.76
N CYS A 46 -10.51 22.42 -17.96
CA CYS A 46 -10.09 21.91 -19.29
C CYS A 46 -11.30 21.52 -20.15
N GLY A 47 -12.05 22.53 -20.62
CA GLY A 47 -13.13 22.35 -21.60
C GLY A 47 -12.63 21.89 -22.98
N SER A 48 -13.55 21.32 -23.77
CA SER A 48 -13.27 20.77 -25.12
C SER A 48 -12.87 21.86 -26.12
N GLY A 49 -11.59 22.24 -26.10
CA GLY A 49 -11.03 23.34 -26.89
C GLY A 49 -9.64 23.81 -26.41
N GLY A 50 -9.25 23.52 -25.16
CA GLY A 50 -7.86 23.53 -24.68
C GLY A 50 -7.05 24.81 -24.92
N ALA A 51 -7.35 25.91 -24.20
CA ALA A 51 -6.53 27.13 -24.27
C ALA A 51 -6.51 28.06 -23.03
N GLN A 52 -7.54 28.07 -22.16
CA GLN A 52 -7.64 29.09 -21.10
C GLN A 52 -8.26 28.54 -19.79
N CYS A 53 -7.56 28.76 -18.67
CA CYS A 53 -8.06 28.51 -17.32
C CYS A 53 -8.53 29.85 -16.68
N GLN A 54 -9.74 29.91 -16.11
CA GLN A 54 -10.23 31.07 -15.37
C GLN A 54 -9.90 31.00 -13.86
N PRO A 55 -9.36 32.06 -13.24
CA PRO A 55 -9.14 32.12 -11.80
C PRO A 55 -10.40 32.55 -11.01
N CYS A 56 -10.48 32.17 -9.73
CA CYS A 56 -11.43 32.79 -8.79
C CYS A 56 -11.10 34.29 -8.59
N ALA A 57 -12.12 35.10 -8.25
CA ALA A 57 -11.91 36.52 -7.94
C ALA A 57 -11.10 36.73 -6.64
N PHE A 58 -10.41 37.87 -6.56
CA PHE A 58 -9.51 38.22 -5.45
C PHE A 58 -10.25 38.19 -4.09
N GLY A 59 -9.76 37.39 -3.13
CA GLY A 59 -10.40 37.20 -1.82
C GLY A 59 -11.31 35.96 -1.68
N GLN A 60 -11.41 35.12 -2.71
CA GLN A 60 -12.12 33.83 -2.65
C GLN A 60 -11.14 32.66 -2.45
N GLN A 61 -11.56 31.60 -1.74
CA GLN A 61 -10.85 30.32 -1.66
C GLN A 61 -11.55 29.25 -2.52
N CYS A 62 -10.80 28.26 -2.99
CA CYS A 62 -11.31 27.19 -3.84
C CYS A 62 -11.72 25.96 -3.02
N SER A 63 -12.90 25.40 -3.31
CA SER A 63 -13.45 24.20 -2.65
C SER A 63 -13.92 23.17 -3.68
N LEU A 64 -14.23 21.95 -3.22
CA LEU A 64 -14.82 20.87 -4.03
C LEU A 64 -16.18 21.24 -4.69
N LEU A 65 -16.79 22.35 -4.30
CA LEU A 65 -18.08 22.84 -4.82
C LEU A 65 -17.98 24.22 -5.50
N GLY A 66 -16.77 24.80 -5.63
CA GLY A 66 -16.53 26.10 -6.28
C GLY A 66 -15.76 27.11 -5.42
N CYS A 67 -15.68 28.36 -5.90
CA CYS A 67 -15.09 29.48 -5.16
C CYS A 67 -16.00 29.91 -3.99
N THR A 68 -15.45 30.23 -2.81
CA THR A 68 -16.18 30.71 -1.63
C THR A 68 -15.49 31.88 -0.93
N SER A 69 -16.27 32.83 -0.39
CA SER A 69 -15.78 34.00 0.37
C SER A 69 -15.58 33.70 1.86
N GLN A 70 -14.51 34.24 2.46
CA GLN A 70 -14.32 34.19 3.92
C GLN A 70 -15.30 35.09 4.67
N ALA A 71 -15.73 34.64 5.86
CA ALA A 71 -16.37 35.46 6.88
C ALA A 71 -15.39 35.67 8.04
N SER A 72 -15.10 36.93 8.38
CA SER A 72 -14.16 37.29 9.45
C SER A 72 -14.86 37.44 10.80
N GLY A 73 -14.43 36.68 11.81
CA GLY A 73 -14.81 36.86 13.22
C GLY A 73 -13.56 36.74 14.10
N GLY A 74 -13.26 37.77 14.89
CA GLY A 74 -12.02 37.87 15.66
C GLY A 74 -12.14 37.48 17.13
N GLY A 75 -10.99 37.23 17.76
CA GLY A 75 -10.84 37.09 19.22
C GLY A 75 -9.45 37.56 19.63
N ALA A 76 -9.36 38.37 20.69
CA ALA A 76 -8.11 38.98 21.13
C ALA A 76 -7.53 38.29 22.38
N GLY A 77 -6.19 38.28 22.48
CA GLY A 77 -5.44 37.82 23.64
C GLY A 77 -4.05 38.46 23.64
N SER A 78 -3.50 38.76 24.82
CA SER A 78 -2.30 39.60 24.99
C SER A 78 -1.29 38.97 25.96
N THR A 79 0.00 39.36 25.85
CA THR A 79 0.87 39.86 26.95
C THR A 79 2.38 39.77 26.63
N GLY A 80 3.17 40.63 27.29
CA GLY A 80 4.47 40.25 27.88
C GLY A 80 5.74 40.39 27.02
N GLY A 81 6.60 41.36 27.33
CA GLY A 81 7.96 41.48 26.78
C GLY A 81 9.07 41.18 27.81
N GLY A 82 10.35 41.35 27.40
CA GLY A 82 11.53 41.25 28.28
C GLY A 82 12.85 41.15 27.49
N SER A 83 13.97 41.70 28.00
CA SER A 83 15.30 41.67 27.33
C SER A 83 16.48 42.04 28.28
N GLY A 84 17.71 41.61 27.96
CA GLY A 84 18.99 41.89 28.69
C GLY A 84 19.70 40.63 29.25
N VAL A 85 20.99 40.60 29.68
CA VAL A 85 22.06 41.63 29.91
C VAL A 85 23.49 40.99 29.99
N THR A 86 24.57 41.75 29.71
CA THR A 86 25.98 41.67 30.29
C THR A 86 26.75 43.00 30.00
N GLY A 87 27.81 43.49 30.69
CA GLY A 87 28.48 43.17 31.98
C GLY A 87 29.92 43.77 32.11
N GLY A 88 30.35 44.30 33.30
CA GLY A 88 31.73 44.80 33.63
C GLY A 88 31.83 46.29 34.05
N GLY A 89 32.89 46.85 34.68
CA GLY A 89 34.11 46.29 35.34
C GLY A 89 35.19 47.36 35.78
N ALA A 90 35.94 47.11 36.88
CA ALA A 90 37.18 47.82 37.41
C ALA A 90 37.09 49.32 37.88
N GLY A 91 38.01 49.89 38.70
CA GLY A 91 38.95 49.32 39.70
C GLY A 91 40.33 50.03 39.95
N GLY A 92 40.63 50.57 41.17
CA GLY A 92 42.01 50.68 41.74
C GLY A 92 42.53 51.98 42.45
N GLY A 93 43.29 51.86 43.58
CA GLY A 93 44.52 52.67 43.87
C GLY A 93 44.74 53.51 45.17
N SER A 94 45.71 53.12 46.05
CA SER A 94 46.46 53.91 47.10
C SER A 94 45.72 54.43 48.38
N GLY A 95 46.36 54.88 49.50
CA GLY A 95 47.76 54.79 50.02
C GLY A 95 48.18 55.92 51.04
N ALA A 96 48.83 55.63 52.19
CA ALA A 96 49.40 56.60 53.18
C ALA A 96 50.37 55.99 54.24
N SER A 97 51.13 56.82 54.99
CA SER A 97 52.19 56.51 56.00
C SER A 97 52.50 57.77 56.85
N LEU A 98 53.23 57.86 57.99
CA LEU A 98 53.86 57.05 59.08
C LEU A 98 54.10 58.06 60.27
N CYS A 99 54.63 57.84 61.48
CA CYS A 99 55.19 56.71 62.26
C CYS A 99 54.35 56.53 63.58
N ALA A 100 54.89 56.03 64.70
CA ALA A 100 54.15 55.98 65.99
C ALA A 100 55.00 56.23 67.26
N GLY A 101 54.40 56.88 68.28
CA GLY A 101 54.99 57.07 69.61
C GLY A 101 55.99 58.22 69.74
N THR A 102 56.94 58.10 70.68
CA THR A 102 58.00 59.09 70.96
C THR A 102 59.27 58.87 70.12
N LEU A 103 59.22 58.04 69.09
CA LEU A 103 60.34 57.74 68.21
C LEU A 103 60.59 58.90 67.23
N GLN A 104 61.86 59.28 67.07
CA GLN A 104 62.28 60.32 66.13
C GLN A 104 62.51 59.68 64.76
N GLN A 105 61.86 60.19 63.72
CA GLN A 105 62.16 59.79 62.34
C GLN A 105 63.53 60.33 61.91
N CYS A 106 64.40 59.46 61.43
CA CYS A 106 65.78 59.74 61.02
C CYS A 106 66.02 59.19 59.59
N GLY A 107 65.33 59.78 58.60
CA GLY A 107 65.26 59.23 57.24
C GLY A 107 63.99 58.39 57.08
N ASP A 108 64.10 57.21 56.47
CA ASP A 108 62.96 56.30 56.28
C ASP A 108 62.65 55.45 57.55
N ASP A 109 63.58 55.39 58.50
CA ASP A 109 63.47 54.66 59.78
C ASP A 109 63.19 55.59 60.99
N CYS A 110 62.64 55.03 62.07
CA CYS A 110 62.26 55.74 63.31
C CYS A 110 63.01 55.15 64.54
N PHE A 111 63.77 55.97 65.27
CA PHE A 111 64.68 55.55 66.36
C PHE A 111 64.37 56.24 67.71
N ASP A 112 64.76 55.61 68.82
CA ASP A 112 64.75 56.26 70.14
C ASP A 112 66.08 56.98 70.41
N VAL A 113 66.08 58.30 70.19
CA VAL A 113 67.22 59.18 70.47
C VAL A 113 67.57 59.30 71.96
N LEU A 114 66.77 58.74 72.88
CA LEU A 114 67.08 58.73 74.31
C LEU A 114 67.96 57.54 74.74
N THR A 115 68.00 56.45 73.97
CA THR A 115 68.69 55.19 74.34
C THR A 115 69.62 54.62 73.26
N ASP A 116 69.45 54.97 71.98
CA ASP A 116 70.31 54.48 70.91
C ASP A 116 71.71 55.13 70.96
N SER A 117 72.74 54.30 71.17
CA SER A 117 74.17 54.69 71.14
C SER A 117 74.69 55.14 69.76
N SER A 118 73.86 55.11 68.72
CA SER A 118 74.14 55.56 67.35
C SER A 118 73.46 56.89 67.01
N ASN A 119 72.37 57.21 67.72
CA ASN A 119 71.47 58.34 67.47
C ASN A 119 71.22 59.18 68.74
N CYS A 120 72.19 59.22 69.65
CA CYS A 120 72.03 59.72 71.01
C CYS A 120 71.80 61.24 71.06
N GLY A 121 70.61 61.65 71.50
CA GLY A 121 70.14 63.04 71.58
C GLY A 121 69.74 63.65 70.23
N ARG A 122 70.18 63.05 69.11
CA ARG A 122 69.79 63.40 67.72
C ARG A 122 70.26 62.31 66.75
N CYS A 123 69.57 62.20 65.62
CA CYS A 123 69.95 61.32 64.50
C CYS A 123 71.45 61.46 64.14
N GLY A 124 72.14 60.34 63.96
CA GLY A 124 73.55 60.25 63.55
C GLY A 124 74.60 60.58 64.62
N ASN A 125 74.21 60.77 65.89
CA ASN A 125 75.14 61.15 66.96
C ASN A 125 75.54 59.95 67.83
N SER A 126 76.65 59.29 67.48
CA SER A 126 77.09 58.06 68.14
C SER A 126 78.03 58.26 69.34
N CYS A 127 77.83 57.46 70.39
CA CYS A 127 78.64 57.43 71.61
C CYS A 127 79.95 56.65 71.39
N THR A 128 81.07 57.22 71.83
CA THR A 128 82.42 56.64 71.64
C THR A 128 83.17 56.49 72.96
N ASN A 129 84.35 55.86 72.94
CA ASN A 129 85.19 55.61 74.14
C ASN A 129 84.47 54.87 75.29
N GLY A 130 83.70 53.82 74.96
CA GLY A 130 83.05 52.96 75.97
C GLY A 130 81.89 53.63 76.72
N THR A 131 81.33 54.72 76.18
CA THR A 131 80.13 55.36 76.70
C THR A 131 78.87 54.79 76.04
N VAL A 132 77.77 54.73 76.81
CA VAL A 132 76.43 54.31 76.35
C VAL A 132 75.49 55.52 76.33
N CYS A 133 74.47 55.51 75.48
CA CYS A 133 73.46 56.56 75.51
C CYS A 133 72.49 56.37 76.69
N ASN A 134 72.26 57.43 77.45
CA ASN A 134 71.34 57.44 78.59
C ASN A 134 70.60 58.79 78.63
N ARG A 135 69.29 58.77 78.35
CA ARG A 135 68.44 59.96 78.22
C ARG A 135 68.99 61.01 77.23
N GLY A 136 69.54 60.54 76.11
CA GLY A 136 70.07 61.40 75.05
C GLY A 136 71.46 61.99 75.30
N ALA A 137 72.18 61.52 76.32
CA ALA A 137 73.59 61.87 76.57
C ALA A 137 74.47 60.63 76.69
N CYS A 138 75.68 60.68 76.13
CA CYS A 138 76.67 59.59 76.23
C CYS A 138 77.36 59.60 77.60
N GLN A 139 77.31 58.49 78.33
CA GLN A 139 77.82 58.36 79.71
C GLN A 139 78.60 57.05 79.92
N LEU A 140 79.58 57.04 80.83
CA LEU A 140 80.33 55.82 81.18
C LEU A 140 79.48 54.90 82.08
N LEU A 141 79.68 53.58 81.92
CA LEU A 141 79.00 52.56 82.73
C LEU A 141 79.51 52.54 84.19
N PRO A 142 78.64 52.34 85.19
CA PRO A 142 79.05 52.15 86.58
C PRO A 142 79.90 50.90 86.77
N THR A 143 80.91 50.98 87.65
CA THR A 143 81.85 49.88 87.95
C THR A 143 81.41 48.97 89.11
N ASP A 144 80.13 48.96 89.45
CA ASP A 144 79.57 48.23 90.59
C ASP A 144 78.13 47.75 90.26
N CYS A 145 78.00 46.52 89.73
CA CYS A 145 76.69 45.98 89.34
C CYS A 145 76.03 45.12 90.43
N SER A 146 75.19 45.76 91.26
CA SER A 146 74.09 45.05 91.92
C SER A 146 72.95 44.83 90.90
N MET A 147 72.11 43.80 91.10
CA MET A 147 71.37 43.12 90.00
C MET A 147 70.45 43.99 89.11
N SER A 148 70.10 45.21 89.52
CA SER A 148 69.23 46.16 88.81
C SER A 148 69.95 47.31 88.07
N SER A 149 71.30 47.37 88.05
CA SER A 149 72.03 48.55 87.54
C SER A 149 72.69 48.43 86.14
N CYS A 150 72.61 47.28 85.47
CA CYS A 150 73.04 47.15 84.06
C CYS A 150 71.95 47.61 83.07
N PRO A 151 72.29 48.29 81.96
CA PRO A 151 71.34 48.60 80.88
C PRO A 151 70.73 47.36 80.18
N GLN A 152 69.67 47.57 79.39
CA GLN A 152 69.13 46.54 78.50
C GLN A 152 70.21 45.99 77.55
N GLY A 153 70.09 44.71 77.19
CA GLY A 153 71.07 43.97 76.41
C GLY A 153 72.23 43.35 77.21
N TYR A 154 72.39 43.71 78.49
CA TYR A 154 73.50 43.24 79.33
C TYR A 154 73.04 42.55 80.63
N SER A 155 73.72 41.44 80.95
CA SER A 155 73.63 40.75 82.24
C SER A 155 74.81 41.16 83.12
N CYS A 156 74.63 41.22 84.46
CA CYS A 156 75.78 41.39 85.36
C CYS A 156 76.46 40.02 85.51
N ASP A 157 77.72 39.92 85.10
CA ASP A 157 78.52 38.70 85.22
C ASP A 157 78.88 38.47 86.70
N PRO A 158 78.47 37.34 87.31
CA PRO A 158 78.70 37.07 88.73
C PRO A 158 80.17 36.81 89.08
N GLN A 159 81.07 36.64 88.10
CA GLN A 159 82.51 36.50 88.33
C GLN A 159 83.27 37.82 88.18
N SER A 160 82.96 38.63 87.15
CA SER A 160 83.70 39.88 86.87
C SER A 160 83.08 41.15 87.47
N LEU A 161 81.85 41.07 88.00
CA LEU A 161 81.07 42.21 88.53
C LEU A 161 80.94 43.37 87.51
N ARG A 162 80.87 43.01 86.22
CA ARG A 162 80.65 43.92 85.09
C ARG A 162 79.46 43.48 84.27
N CYS A 163 78.86 44.42 83.56
CA CYS A 163 77.79 44.15 82.61
C CYS A 163 78.39 43.52 81.32
N THR A 164 77.95 42.31 80.96
CA THR A 164 78.39 41.54 79.77
C THR A 164 77.20 41.20 78.84
N PRO A 165 77.40 41.01 77.53
CA PRO A 165 76.30 40.76 76.60
C PRO A 165 75.64 39.41 76.84
N GLY A 166 74.31 39.37 76.99
CA GLY A 166 73.56 38.12 77.16
C GLY A 166 72.10 38.32 77.54
N CYS A 167 71.22 37.42 77.09
CA CYS A 167 69.80 37.46 77.44
C CYS A 167 69.55 36.90 78.84
N ARG A 168 68.82 37.65 79.68
CA ARG A 168 68.25 37.12 80.93
C ARG A 168 66.99 36.33 80.61
N ALA A 169 66.55 35.46 81.53
CA ALA A 169 65.16 35.00 81.52
C ALA A 169 64.23 36.24 81.55
N ASN A 170 63.25 36.27 80.64
CA ASN A 170 62.36 37.41 80.38
C ASN A 170 63.03 38.67 79.78
N ALA A 171 64.18 38.55 79.10
CA ALA A 171 64.67 39.55 78.16
C ALA A 171 64.32 39.13 76.71
N GLU A 172 63.86 40.08 75.90
CA GLU A 172 63.59 39.84 74.48
C GLU A 172 64.89 39.65 73.70
N CYS A 173 64.96 38.61 72.86
CA CYS A 173 66.01 38.50 71.86
C CYS A 173 65.60 39.28 70.60
N PRO A 174 66.56 39.88 69.85
CA PRO A 174 66.26 40.55 68.59
C PRO A 174 65.54 39.63 67.60
N GLY A 175 64.68 40.21 66.75
CA GLY A 175 64.07 39.51 65.62
C GLY A 175 63.03 38.44 65.95
N GLY A 176 62.38 38.50 67.12
CA GLY A 176 61.24 37.62 67.46
C GLY A 176 61.63 36.24 68.02
N SER A 177 62.89 36.05 68.39
CA SER A 177 63.38 34.83 69.03
C SER A 177 63.16 34.85 70.56
N THR A 178 63.16 33.66 71.19
CA THR A 178 62.96 33.48 72.63
C THR A 178 64.26 33.02 73.31
N CYS A 179 64.61 33.58 74.46
CA CYS A 179 65.81 33.19 75.22
C CYS A 179 65.58 31.85 75.92
N GLN A 180 66.07 30.74 75.35
CA GLN A 180 66.07 29.40 75.95
C GLN A 180 67.47 29.05 76.45
N SER A 181 67.59 28.72 77.75
CA SER A 181 68.85 28.28 78.37
C SER A 181 70.06 29.23 78.16
N GLY A 182 69.81 30.53 77.98
CA GLY A 182 70.86 31.54 77.74
C GLY A 182 71.26 31.70 76.26
N SER A 183 70.47 31.19 75.31
CA SER A 183 70.64 31.43 73.87
C SER A 183 69.30 31.65 73.18
N CYS A 184 69.29 32.36 72.06
CA CYS A 184 68.06 32.73 71.37
C CYS A 184 67.60 31.62 70.41
N ALA A 185 66.35 31.15 70.55
CA ALA A 185 65.75 30.06 69.78
C ALA A 185 64.38 30.46 69.21
N CYS A 186 63.99 29.88 68.07
CA CYS A 186 62.80 30.29 67.32
C CYS A 186 61.51 29.57 67.74
N PRO A 187 60.33 30.18 67.48
CA PRO A 187 59.04 29.50 67.60
C PRO A 187 58.92 28.29 66.66
N ALA A 188 58.01 27.35 66.97
CA ALA A 188 57.72 26.23 66.08
C ALA A 188 57.15 26.72 64.73
N GLY A 189 57.57 26.11 63.62
CA GLY A 189 57.29 26.61 62.28
C GLY A 189 58.29 27.68 61.79
N GLN A 190 59.39 27.89 62.52
CA GLN A 190 60.46 28.82 62.16
C GLN A 190 61.84 28.27 62.53
N HIS A 191 62.83 28.45 61.66
CA HIS A 191 64.24 28.13 61.93
C HIS A 191 65.08 29.40 62.17
N LEU A 192 66.21 29.22 62.85
CA LEU A 192 67.18 30.29 63.08
C LEU A 192 68.12 30.40 61.88
N CYS A 193 68.05 31.52 61.16
CA CYS A 193 69.00 31.91 60.12
C CYS A 193 69.80 33.12 60.64
N GLY A 194 71.12 32.98 60.81
CA GLY A 194 71.98 33.98 61.44
C GLY A 194 71.51 34.36 62.86
N GLN A 195 70.82 35.49 62.99
CA GLN A 195 70.16 35.94 64.24
C GLN A 195 68.70 36.40 64.01
N ARG A 196 68.01 35.83 63.02
CA ARG A 196 66.58 36.04 62.78
C ARG A 196 65.85 34.71 62.69
N CYS A 197 64.60 34.69 63.14
CA CYS A 197 63.70 33.58 62.86
C CYS A 197 63.03 33.82 61.52
N LEU A 198 63.14 32.84 60.63
CA LEU A 198 62.44 32.82 59.35
C LEU A 198 61.47 31.63 59.34
N SER A 199 60.41 31.71 58.54
CA SER A 199 59.47 30.58 58.38
C SER A 199 60.21 29.32 57.96
N ASP A 200 59.78 28.16 58.48
CA ASP A 200 60.25 26.87 57.99
C ASP A 200 60.00 26.72 56.48
N ASP A 201 59.02 27.41 55.89
CA ASP A 201 58.78 27.44 54.43
C ASP A 201 59.76 28.35 53.65
N ALA A 202 60.69 29.06 54.31
CA ALA A 202 61.56 30.08 53.71
C ALA A 202 62.75 29.48 52.93
N THR A 203 62.43 28.81 51.82
CA THR A 203 63.36 28.11 50.91
C THR A 203 64.50 28.98 50.37
N ALA A 204 64.33 30.31 50.30
CA ALA A 204 65.38 31.24 49.87
C ALA A 204 66.42 31.57 50.96
N SER A 205 66.24 31.10 52.20
CA SER A 205 67.12 31.40 53.34
C SER A 205 67.03 30.28 54.41
N CYS A 206 67.15 29.03 53.98
CA CYS A 206 67.05 27.86 54.82
C CYS A 206 68.35 27.59 55.60
N GLY A 207 68.22 26.93 56.75
CA GLY A 207 69.34 26.56 57.62
C GLY A 207 70.04 27.75 58.30
N SER A 208 71.04 27.43 59.12
CA SER A 208 71.78 28.42 59.93
C SER A 208 72.54 29.44 59.08
N SER A 209 72.98 29.04 57.90
CA SER A 209 73.73 29.86 56.93
C SER A 209 72.88 30.88 56.17
N CYS A 210 71.54 30.80 56.26
CA CYS A 210 70.60 31.57 55.43
C CYS A 210 70.75 31.31 53.91
N GLU A 211 71.13 30.11 53.49
CA GLU A 211 71.35 29.78 52.07
C GLU A 211 70.04 29.36 51.39
N ALA A 212 69.94 29.60 50.08
CA ALA A 212 68.79 29.15 49.30
C ALA A 212 68.88 27.63 49.06
N CYS A 213 67.79 26.91 49.29
CA CYS A 213 67.71 25.48 48.99
C CYS A 213 67.92 25.22 47.49
N PRO A 214 68.61 24.13 47.12
CA PRO A 214 68.84 23.77 45.73
C PRO A 214 67.50 23.56 45.01
N THR A 215 67.38 24.10 43.80
CA THR A 215 66.20 23.95 42.95
C THR A 215 66.41 22.83 41.94
N GLU A 216 65.52 21.83 41.98
CA GLU A 216 65.52 20.69 41.08
C GLU A 216 64.44 20.83 39.99
N ALA A 217 64.63 20.17 38.85
CA ALA A 217 63.65 20.17 37.78
C ALA A 217 62.38 19.39 38.17
N ASN A 218 61.20 19.89 37.76
CA ASN A 218 59.87 19.32 38.04
C ASN A 218 59.53 19.20 39.53
N ALA A 219 60.16 20.01 40.37
CA ALA A 219 59.98 19.99 41.81
C ALA A 219 59.96 21.40 42.41
N THR A 220 59.31 21.53 43.57
CA THR A 220 59.49 22.67 44.46
C THR A 220 60.45 22.28 45.57
N ALA A 221 61.53 23.05 45.71
CA ALA A 221 62.31 23.06 46.94
C ALA A 221 61.39 23.35 48.14
N THR A 222 61.64 22.68 49.25
CA THR A 222 61.00 22.92 50.54
C THR A 222 62.08 23.18 51.58
N CYS A 223 61.75 23.90 52.64
CA CYS A 223 62.55 23.95 53.85
C CYS A 223 61.67 23.38 54.98
N SER A 224 62.29 22.81 56.02
CA SER A 224 61.58 22.35 57.22
C SER A 224 62.57 22.15 58.35
N GLN A 225 62.35 22.82 59.48
CA GLN A 225 63.27 22.83 60.64
C GLN A 225 64.69 23.26 60.26
N GLY A 226 64.81 24.17 59.27
CA GLY A 226 66.09 24.61 58.70
C GLY A 226 66.81 23.56 57.83
N VAL A 227 66.16 22.45 57.47
CA VAL A 227 66.69 21.45 56.54
C VAL A 227 66.01 21.62 55.17
N CYS A 228 66.80 21.66 54.10
CA CYS A 228 66.27 21.67 52.74
C CYS A 228 65.73 20.28 52.34
N GLY A 229 64.53 20.26 51.80
CA GLY A 229 63.90 19.12 51.14
C GLY A 229 63.46 19.48 49.72
N VAL A 230 62.92 18.50 49.00
CA VAL A 230 62.36 18.70 47.66
C VAL A 230 61.12 17.83 47.49
N ALA A 231 60.01 18.49 47.13
CA ALA A 231 58.71 17.89 46.85
C ALA A 231 58.37 17.99 45.36
N CYS A 232 57.94 16.89 44.75
CA CYS A 232 57.68 16.82 43.31
C CYS A 232 56.38 17.53 42.92
N ALA A 233 56.34 18.09 41.70
CA ALA A 233 55.12 18.66 41.12
C ALA A 233 54.07 17.57 40.82
N MET A 234 52.80 17.95 40.68
CA MET A 234 51.74 16.99 40.33
C MET A 234 52.03 16.29 39.00
N GLY A 235 51.87 14.96 38.96
CA GLY A 235 52.28 14.14 37.81
C GLY A 235 53.76 13.74 37.81
N PHE A 236 54.47 13.96 38.94
CA PHE A 236 55.82 13.49 39.21
C PHE A 236 55.90 12.93 40.63
N HIS A 237 56.70 11.87 40.83
CA HIS A 237 56.96 11.27 42.15
C HIS A 237 58.46 11.22 42.44
N ARG A 238 58.80 11.06 43.73
CA ARG A 238 60.17 10.84 44.20
C ARG A 238 60.68 9.49 43.72
N CYS A 239 61.76 9.49 42.94
CA CYS A 239 62.61 8.34 42.68
C CYS A 239 64.03 8.73 43.14
N GLY A 240 64.48 8.17 44.28
CA GLY A 240 65.73 8.59 44.92
C GLY A 240 65.79 10.11 45.12
N ASP A 241 66.85 10.74 44.60
CA ASP A 241 67.11 12.18 44.64
C ASP A 241 66.65 12.91 43.36
N ALA A 242 65.61 12.41 42.71
CA ALA A 242 64.99 13.05 41.55
C ALA A 242 63.45 12.98 41.61
N CYS A 243 62.80 13.94 40.94
CA CYS A 243 61.38 13.93 40.66
C CYS A 243 61.14 13.48 39.21
N VAL A 244 60.62 12.27 39.03
CA VAL A 244 60.41 11.63 37.73
C VAL A 244 58.91 11.50 37.44
N SER A 245 58.51 11.55 36.17
CA SER A 245 57.11 11.62 35.80
C SER A 245 56.35 10.37 36.24
N ASP A 246 55.11 10.55 36.68
CA ASP A 246 54.16 9.46 36.89
C ASP A 246 53.82 8.72 35.59
N THR A 247 54.19 9.20 34.40
CA THR A 247 54.07 8.40 33.17
C THR A 247 55.27 7.50 32.89
N ASP A 248 56.37 7.65 33.63
CA ASP A 248 57.59 6.86 33.41
C ASP A 248 57.56 5.52 34.16
N ALA A 249 57.30 4.45 33.42
CA ALA A 249 57.30 3.08 33.91
C ALA A 249 58.71 2.49 34.10
N ALA A 250 59.79 3.15 33.67
CA ALA A 250 61.16 2.65 33.83
C ALA A 250 61.77 2.96 35.21
N THR A 251 61.24 3.96 35.92
CA THR A 251 61.81 4.48 37.17
C THR A 251 60.74 4.73 38.25
N CYS A 252 59.73 3.87 38.32
CA CYS A 252 58.56 4.08 39.17
C CYS A 252 58.84 3.88 40.67
N GLY A 253 58.23 4.74 41.49
CA GLY A 253 58.24 4.69 42.94
C GLY A 253 59.57 5.08 43.59
N THR A 254 59.58 5.11 44.93
CA THR A 254 60.68 5.66 45.74
C THR A 254 62.05 4.98 45.55
N ARG A 255 62.08 3.79 44.91
CA ARG A 255 63.29 3.02 44.62
C ARG A 255 63.68 2.99 43.14
N CYS A 256 63.07 3.84 42.30
CA CYS A 256 63.36 3.96 40.86
C CYS A 256 63.27 2.63 40.09
N MET A 257 62.29 1.78 40.39
CA MET A 257 62.22 0.44 39.80
C MET A 257 61.35 0.44 38.55
N ALA A 258 61.83 -0.21 37.50
CA ALA A 258 61.00 -0.45 36.31
C ALA A 258 59.79 -1.31 36.68
N CYS A 259 58.59 -0.86 36.31
CA CYS A 259 57.37 -1.63 36.48
C CYS A 259 57.44 -2.92 35.66
N PRO A 260 56.89 -4.05 36.17
CA PRO A 260 56.86 -5.30 35.42
C PRO A 260 56.16 -5.13 34.06
N GLY A 261 56.87 -5.48 32.98
CA GLY A 261 56.33 -5.37 31.62
C GLY A 261 55.12 -6.27 31.42
N ALA A 262 54.02 -5.70 30.93
CA ALA A 262 52.76 -6.39 30.74
C ALA A 262 52.61 -6.96 29.33
N ALA A 263 52.13 -8.20 29.21
CA ALA A 263 51.66 -8.72 27.93
C ALA A 263 50.34 -8.03 27.55
N ASN A 264 50.21 -7.57 26.30
CA ASN A 264 49.03 -6.91 25.75
C ASN A 264 48.61 -5.59 26.46
N GLY A 265 49.55 -4.90 27.10
CA GLY A 265 49.35 -3.59 27.68
C GLY A 265 50.67 -2.85 27.89
N THR A 266 50.59 -1.57 28.20
CA THR A 266 51.71 -0.78 28.71
C THR A 266 51.66 -0.77 30.24
N ALA A 267 52.76 -1.17 30.87
CA ALA A 267 52.98 -0.81 32.27
C ALA A 267 53.08 0.73 32.35
N VAL A 268 52.44 1.30 33.36
CA VAL A 268 52.44 2.74 33.64
C VAL A 268 52.75 2.93 35.11
N CYS A 269 53.49 3.98 35.47
CA CYS A 269 53.43 4.45 36.85
C CYS A 269 52.09 5.23 37.01
N ILE A 270 51.57 5.34 38.24
CA ILE A 270 50.43 6.17 38.60
C ILE A 270 50.64 6.59 40.06
N ASN A 271 50.92 7.87 40.31
CA ASN A 271 51.24 8.42 41.65
C ASN A 271 52.34 7.61 42.38
N GLY A 272 53.43 7.27 41.69
CA GLY A 272 54.52 6.45 42.25
C GLY A 272 54.23 4.96 42.49
N ALA A 273 53.08 4.44 42.04
CA ALA A 273 52.75 3.01 42.07
C ALA A 273 52.64 2.42 40.66
N CYS A 274 53.03 1.16 40.45
CA CYS A 274 52.89 0.51 39.15
C CYS A 274 51.43 0.12 38.88
N GLY A 275 50.86 0.69 37.83
CA GLY A 275 49.57 0.34 37.24
C GLY A 275 49.70 -0.22 35.83
N LEU A 276 48.55 -0.51 35.21
CA LEU A 276 48.47 -1.15 33.90
C LEU A 276 47.47 -0.42 33.00
N GLN A 277 47.89 -0.13 31.77
CA GLN A 277 47.00 0.38 30.72
C GLN A 277 46.96 -0.63 29.58
N CYS A 278 45.84 -1.34 29.43
CA CYS A 278 45.70 -2.39 28.44
C CYS A 278 45.56 -1.84 27.02
N ALA A 279 46.05 -2.60 26.03
CA ALA A 279 45.94 -2.25 24.62
C ALA A 279 44.49 -2.40 24.13
N ALA A 280 44.16 -1.72 23.03
CA ALA A 280 42.83 -1.82 22.43
C ALA A 280 42.46 -3.28 22.10
N GLY A 281 41.28 -3.72 22.54
CA GLY A 281 40.85 -5.14 22.48
C GLY A 281 41.20 -5.98 23.71
N PHE A 282 41.79 -5.36 24.74
CA PHE A 282 42.07 -5.95 26.05
C PHE A 282 41.56 -5.05 27.18
N HIS A 283 41.21 -5.65 28.32
CA HIS A 283 40.82 -4.96 29.54
C HIS A 283 41.63 -5.49 30.73
N GLU A 284 41.72 -4.68 31.79
CA GLU A 284 42.41 -5.11 33.01
C GLU A 284 41.52 -6.09 33.79
N CYS A 285 42.11 -7.21 34.20
CA CYS A 285 41.54 -8.16 35.13
C CYS A 285 42.62 -8.65 36.09
N ASN A 286 42.45 -8.40 37.40
CA ASN A 286 43.35 -8.85 38.46
C ASN A 286 44.86 -8.58 38.20
N GLY A 287 45.20 -7.40 37.68
CA GLY A 287 46.59 -7.06 37.37
C GLY A 287 47.17 -7.71 36.10
N ALA A 288 46.31 -8.11 35.15
CA ALA A 288 46.71 -8.60 33.83
C ALA A 288 45.77 -8.09 32.72
N CYS A 289 46.29 -7.90 31.51
CA CYS A 289 45.50 -7.50 30.35
C CYS A 289 44.95 -8.71 29.60
N VAL A 290 43.66 -9.00 29.82
CA VAL A 290 42.93 -10.12 29.21
C VAL A 290 42.12 -9.62 28.01
N SER A 291 41.93 -10.48 27.00
CA SER A 291 41.19 -10.07 25.78
C SER A 291 39.74 -9.71 26.11
N ASN A 292 39.19 -8.72 25.43
CA ASN A 292 37.77 -8.35 25.54
C ASN A 292 36.82 -9.50 25.17
N ASN A 293 37.28 -10.48 24.39
CA ASN A 293 36.50 -11.66 24.04
C ASN A 293 36.64 -12.80 25.08
N ALA A 294 37.38 -12.60 26.18
CA ALA A 294 37.68 -13.63 27.17
C ALA A 294 36.49 -13.89 28.12
N THR A 295 35.59 -14.78 27.71
CA THR A 295 34.38 -15.15 28.45
C THR A 295 34.64 -15.75 29.84
N ALA A 296 35.84 -16.26 30.12
CA ALA A 296 36.21 -16.78 31.45
C ALA A 296 36.56 -15.67 32.47
N THR A 297 36.87 -14.46 32.01
CA THR A 297 37.39 -13.34 32.81
C THR A 297 36.85 -12.03 32.23
N CYS A 298 35.55 -11.78 32.38
CA CYS A 298 34.86 -10.69 31.69
C CYS A 298 34.53 -9.52 32.63
N GLY A 299 34.83 -8.31 32.17
CA GLY A 299 34.50 -7.06 32.86
C GLY A 299 35.34 -6.82 34.12
N ALA A 300 35.13 -5.67 34.75
CA ALA A 300 35.96 -5.20 35.87
C ALA A 300 35.96 -6.11 37.12
N SER A 301 35.02 -7.06 37.22
CA SER A 301 34.97 -8.07 38.29
C SER A 301 35.58 -9.42 37.92
N CYS A 302 36.18 -9.56 36.73
CA CYS A 302 36.81 -10.80 36.25
C CYS A 302 35.87 -12.03 36.20
N SER A 303 34.57 -11.84 36.09
CA SER A 303 33.59 -12.93 36.23
C SER A 303 33.49 -13.80 34.97
N PRO A 304 33.36 -15.14 35.09
CA PRO A 304 33.11 -16.01 33.95
C PRO A 304 31.64 -15.89 33.49
N CYS A 305 31.45 -15.48 32.24
CA CYS A 305 30.15 -15.44 31.57
C CYS A 305 29.58 -16.84 31.40
N GLN A 306 28.37 -17.07 31.93
CA GLN A 306 27.70 -18.36 31.85
C GLN A 306 27.07 -18.57 30.48
N ALA A 307 27.32 -19.72 29.85
CA ALA A 307 26.73 -20.05 28.56
C ALA A 307 25.25 -20.46 28.73
N PRO A 308 24.31 -19.89 27.94
CA PRO A 308 22.91 -20.29 27.97
C PRO A 308 22.72 -21.66 27.30
N SER A 309 21.61 -22.33 27.60
CA SER A 309 21.16 -23.47 26.79
C SER A 309 20.91 -23.02 25.35
N ASN A 310 21.33 -23.84 24.38
CA ASN A 310 21.26 -23.56 22.94
C ASN A 310 22.02 -22.30 22.46
N GLY A 311 23.07 -21.91 23.17
CA GLY A 311 23.99 -20.87 22.72
C GLY A 311 25.37 -20.93 23.38
N SER A 312 26.08 -19.82 23.26
CA SER A 312 27.40 -19.59 23.82
C SER A 312 27.42 -18.24 24.54
N ALA A 313 28.23 -18.11 25.59
CA ALA A 313 28.52 -16.82 26.19
C ALA A 313 29.42 -16.00 25.27
N THR A 314 29.30 -14.67 25.32
CA THR A 314 30.23 -13.72 24.72
C THR A 314 30.66 -12.69 25.76
N CYS A 315 31.74 -11.97 25.49
CA CYS A 315 32.21 -10.82 26.28
C CYS A 315 32.60 -9.71 25.29
N ASP A 316 32.42 -8.44 25.68
CA ASP A 316 32.88 -7.26 24.93
C ASP A 316 34.03 -6.50 25.64
N GLY A 317 34.49 -7.03 26.78
CA GLY A 317 35.48 -6.45 27.69
C GLY A 317 34.87 -5.75 28.90
N MET A 318 33.57 -5.50 28.92
CA MET A 318 32.89 -4.81 30.02
C MET A 318 31.63 -5.54 30.51
N SER A 319 30.96 -6.29 29.65
CA SER A 319 29.72 -7.03 29.94
C SER A 319 29.67 -8.40 29.27
N CYS A 320 28.97 -9.33 29.91
CA CYS A 320 28.64 -10.63 29.32
C CYS A 320 27.45 -10.50 28.37
N GLY A 321 27.58 -11.11 27.18
CA GLY A 321 26.50 -11.28 26.21
C GLY A 321 26.27 -12.75 25.89
N VAL A 322 25.38 -13.01 24.91
CA VAL A 322 25.10 -14.36 24.40
C VAL A 322 25.04 -14.37 22.88
N SER A 323 25.53 -15.45 22.28
CA SER A 323 25.40 -15.74 20.85
C SER A 323 24.74 -17.11 20.68
N CYS A 324 23.61 -17.14 19.98
CA CYS A 324 22.71 -18.29 19.95
C CYS A 324 22.92 -19.20 18.74
N ASN A 325 22.63 -20.49 18.91
CA ASN A 325 22.74 -21.48 17.84
C ASN A 325 21.70 -21.23 16.73
N THR A 326 21.94 -21.76 15.54
CA THR A 326 20.96 -21.73 14.44
C THR A 326 19.60 -22.26 14.88
N ASN A 327 18.52 -21.58 14.48
CA ASN A 327 17.13 -21.73 14.93
C ASN A 327 16.81 -21.15 16.33
N PHE A 328 17.74 -20.47 16.98
CA PHE A 328 17.52 -19.72 18.22
C PHE A 328 17.92 -18.24 18.06
N HIS A 329 17.38 -17.38 18.93
CA HIS A 329 17.69 -15.95 19.00
C HIS A 329 17.93 -15.53 20.46
N ALA A 330 18.71 -14.46 20.64
CA ALA A 330 18.95 -13.88 21.95
C ALA A 330 17.68 -13.21 22.46
N CYS A 331 17.22 -13.61 23.65
CA CYS A 331 16.10 -13.01 24.37
C CYS A 331 16.51 -12.93 25.85
N GLY A 332 16.58 -11.73 26.42
CA GLY A 332 16.77 -11.52 27.87
C GLY A 332 18.04 -12.15 28.49
N GLY A 333 19.10 -12.39 27.71
CA GLY A 333 20.31 -13.09 28.15
C GLY A 333 20.25 -14.63 28.03
N ALA A 334 19.21 -15.18 27.42
CA ALA A 334 19.07 -16.59 27.06
C ALA A 334 18.85 -16.77 25.54
N CYS A 335 18.80 -18.02 25.07
CA CYS A 335 18.53 -18.35 23.67
C CYS A 335 17.17 -19.02 23.51
N ALA A 336 16.21 -18.29 22.96
CA ALA A 336 14.84 -18.75 22.70
C ALA A 336 14.69 -19.32 21.29
N SER A 337 13.81 -20.31 21.09
CA SER A 337 13.54 -20.87 19.76
C SER A 337 12.93 -19.82 18.83
N ASN A 338 13.39 -19.76 17.58
CA ASN A 338 12.85 -18.83 16.58
C ASN A 338 11.37 -19.07 16.24
N SER A 339 10.85 -20.26 16.53
CA SER A 339 9.43 -20.59 16.36
C SER A 339 8.56 -20.33 17.59
N ALA A 340 9.12 -19.94 18.74
CA ALA A 340 8.37 -19.81 20.00
C ALA A 340 7.64 -18.45 20.12
N PRO A 341 6.30 -18.40 20.05
CA PRO A 341 5.58 -17.11 20.08
C PRO A 341 5.55 -16.48 21.47
N ALA A 342 5.76 -17.25 22.54
CA ALA A 342 5.74 -16.76 23.91
C ALA A 342 7.00 -15.97 24.31
N THR A 343 8.08 -16.07 23.54
CA THR A 343 9.40 -15.49 23.84
C THR A 343 10.05 -14.99 22.55
N CYS A 344 9.38 -14.09 21.84
CA CYS A 344 9.80 -13.65 20.51
C CYS A 344 10.56 -12.31 20.56
N GLY A 345 11.58 -12.19 19.72
CA GLY A 345 12.42 -10.99 19.64
C GLY A 345 13.32 -10.78 20.87
N THR A 346 14.22 -9.81 20.77
CA THR A 346 15.22 -9.52 21.82
C THR A 346 14.62 -9.16 23.17
N SER A 347 13.41 -8.58 23.15
CA SER A 347 12.62 -8.20 24.34
C SER A 347 11.77 -9.35 24.91
N CYS A 348 11.94 -10.60 24.44
CA CYS A 348 11.21 -11.79 24.89
C CYS A 348 9.67 -11.66 24.89
N THR A 349 9.10 -10.76 24.09
CA THR A 349 7.71 -10.35 24.29
C THR A 349 6.76 -11.39 23.67
N PRO A 350 5.72 -11.86 24.40
CA PRO A 350 4.75 -12.78 23.84
C PRO A 350 3.99 -12.16 22.66
N CYS A 351 3.97 -12.85 21.52
CA CYS A 351 3.22 -12.45 20.34
C CYS A 351 1.71 -12.52 20.60
N ALA A 352 1.00 -11.46 20.24
CA ALA A 352 -0.46 -11.39 20.37
C ALA A 352 -1.14 -12.47 19.52
N THR A 353 -1.99 -13.29 20.15
CA THR A 353 -2.76 -14.32 19.46
C THR A 353 -4.02 -13.70 18.84
N PRO A 354 -4.24 -13.79 17.51
CA PRO A 354 -5.43 -13.26 16.87
C PRO A 354 -6.65 -14.15 17.15
N ALA A 355 -7.84 -13.55 17.13
CA ALA A 355 -9.07 -14.33 17.00
C ALA A 355 -9.05 -15.10 15.66
N ASN A 356 -9.53 -16.36 15.66
CA ASN A 356 -9.54 -17.25 14.48
C ASN A 356 -8.15 -17.57 13.88
N GLY A 357 -7.10 -17.55 14.69
CA GLY A 357 -5.77 -17.98 14.29
C GLY A 357 -4.85 -18.27 15.48
N SER A 358 -3.56 -18.29 15.21
CA SER A 358 -2.48 -18.52 16.16
C SER A 358 -1.36 -17.50 15.95
N ALA A 359 -0.66 -17.14 17.02
CA ALA A 359 0.54 -16.33 16.94
C ALA A 359 1.72 -17.17 16.43
N THR A 360 2.59 -16.56 15.61
CA THR A 360 3.84 -17.17 15.14
C THR A 360 5.03 -16.26 15.45
N CYS A 361 6.24 -16.82 15.46
CA CYS A 361 7.50 -16.09 15.58
C CYS A 361 8.44 -16.55 14.46
N ASN A 362 9.37 -15.69 14.04
CA ASN A 362 10.47 -16.05 13.12
C ASN A 362 11.87 -15.79 13.72
N GLY A 363 11.95 -15.61 15.05
CA GLY A 363 13.13 -15.17 15.79
C GLY A 363 13.04 -13.70 16.20
N THR A 364 12.95 -12.79 15.25
CA THR A 364 12.93 -11.34 15.55
C THR A 364 11.53 -10.74 15.60
N ASN A 365 10.60 -11.25 14.78
CA ASN A 365 9.30 -10.65 14.54
C ASN A 365 8.16 -11.62 14.87
N CYS A 366 7.10 -11.08 15.48
CA CYS A 366 5.82 -11.75 15.58
C CYS A 366 5.08 -11.75 14.23
N GLY A 367 4.37 -12.83 13.95
CA GLY A 367 3.43 -12.98 12.84
C GLY A 367 2.17 -13.72 13.29
N ILE A 368 1.33 -14.10 12.33
CA ILE A 368 0.10 -14.86 12.56
C ILE A 368 -0.05 -16.00 11.54
N ALA A 369 -0.71 -17.09 11.95
CA ALA A 369 -1.20 -18.13 11.05
C ALA A 369 -2.70 -18.34 11.32
N CYS A 370 -3.52 -18.17 10.29
CA CYS A 370 -4.97 -18.18 10.40
C CYS A 370 -5.57 -19.58 10.24
N ASN A 371 -6.73 -19.80 10.86
CA ASN A 371 -7.47 -21.06 10.74
C ASN A 371 -8.09 -21.20 9.35
N THR A 372 -8.36 -22.43 8.91
CA THR A 372 -9.03 -22.71 7.62
C THR A 372 -10.34 -21.92 7.49
N GLY A 373 -10.53 -21.22 6.37
CA GLY A 373 -11.64 -20.29 6.15
C GLY A 373 -11.35 -18.84 6.57
N PHE A 374 -10.12 -18.55 7.03
CA PHE A 374 -9.63 -17.21 7.35
C PHE A 374 -8.26 -16.96 6.74
N HIS A 375 -8.02 -15.73 6.30
CA HIS A 375 -6.73 -15.24 5.83
C HIS A 375 -6.19 -14.12 6.73
N ALA A 376 -4.88 -13.88 6.64
CA ALA A 376 -4.25 -12.76 7.33
C ALA A 376 -4.60 -11.43 6.63
N CYS A 377 -5.15 -10.49 7.38
CA CYS A 377 -5.27 -9.08 7.04
C CYS A 377 -4.54 -8.29 8.14
N GLY A 378 -3.40 -7.68 7.79
CA GLY A 378 -2.47 -7.11 8.76
C GLY A 378 -2.07 -8.13 9.84
N SER A 379 -2.33 -7.80 11.11
CA SER A 379 -2.13 -8.67 12.28
C SER A 379 -3.40 -9.39 12.75
N THR A 380 -4.43 -9.48 11.90
CA THR A 380 -5.74 -10.11 12.24
C THR A 380 -6.09 -11.23 11.27
N CYS A 381 -6.86 -12.22 11.73
CA CYS A 381 -7.42 -13.25 10.87
C CYS A 381 -8.88 -12.94 10.53
N VAL A 382 -9.15 -12.83 9.24
CA VAL A 382 -10.40 -12.33 8.66
C VAL A 382 -11.02 -13.41 7.77
N SER A 383 -12.35 -13.56 7.79
CA SER A 383 -13.05 -14.58 7.01
C SER A 383 -12.70 -14.48 5.52
N ASP A 384 -12.50 -15.62 4.87
CA ASP A 384 -12.17 -15.72 3.44
C ASP A 384 -13.23 -15.14 2.50
N THR A 385 -14.42 -14.85 3.02
CA THR A 385 -15.55 -14.21 2.32
C THR A 385 -15.66 -12.70 2.56
N ALA A 386 -14.79 -12.09 3.39
CA ALA A 386 -14.93 -10.71 3.84
C ALA A 386 -14.51 -9.66 2.79
N VAL A 387 -15.43 -9.35 1.88
CA VAL A 387 -15.26 -8.40 0.77
C VAL A 387 -14.69 -7.03 1.17
N ALA A 388 -15.00 -6.52 2.36
CA ALA A 388 -14.57 -5.21 2.84
C ALA A 388 -13.13 -5.14 3.38
N THR A 389 -12.51 -6.29 3.63
CA THR A 389 -11.21 -6.40 4.33
C THR A 389 -10.38 -7.54 3.75
N CYS A 390 -10.41 -7.70 2.43
CA CYS A 390 -9.84 -8.85 1.75
C CYS A 390 -8.33 -8.72 1.55
N GLY A 391 -7.62 -9.82 1.75
CA GLY A 391 -6.18 -9.95 1.53
C GLY A 391 -5.30 -9.25 2.57
N THR A 392 -3.98 -9.39 2.40
CA THR A 392 -3.00 -8.99 3.43
C THR A 392 -3.02 -7.50 3.79
N ARG A 393 -3.56 -6.65 2.90
CA ARG A 393 -3.71 -5.19 3.08
C ARG A 393 -5.07 -4.76 3.64
N CYS A 394 -5.96 -5.69 4.00
CA CYS A 394 -7.30 -5.39 4.54
C CYS A 394 -8.16 -4.48 3.64
N THR A 395 -8.05 -4.61 2.33
CA THR A 395 -8.71 -3.70 1.38
C THR A 395 -10.08 -4.20 0.93
N THR A 396 -11.05 -3.29 0.80
CA THR A 396 -12.30 -3.57 0.10
C THR A 396 -12.01 -4.01 -1.34
N CYS A 397 -12.59 -5.12 -1.77
CA CYS A 397 -12.46 -5.57 -3.16
C CYS A 397 -13.08 -4.56 -4.14
N PRO A 398 -12.49 -4.37 -5.33
CA PRO A 398 -13.04 -3.47 -6.35
C PRO A 398 -14.42 -3.94 -6.83
N ALA A 399 -15.17 -3.03 -7.44
CA ALA A 399 -16.37 -3.40 -8.18
C ALA A 399 -16.02 -4.44 -9.26
N GLY A 400 -16.79 -5.52 -9.32
CA GLY A 400 -16.65 -6.54 -10.36
C GLY A 400 -17.15 -6.06 -11.72
N PRO A 401 -17.07 -6.90 -12.77
CA PRO A 401 -17.67 -6.63 -14.07
C PRO A 401 -19.19 -6.43 -13.97
N ALA A 402 -19.80 -5.93 -15.05
CA ALA A 402 -21.26 -5.89 -15.17
C ALA A 402 -21.89 -7.27 -14.86
N ASN A 403 -23.10 -7.25 -14.30
CA ASN A 403 -23.85 -8.44 -13.92
C ASN A 403 -23.13 -9.37 -12.90
N SER A 404 -22.31 -8.79 -12.02
CA SER A 404 -21.63 -9.49 -10.92
C SER A 404 -21.77 -8.80 -9.56
N THR A 405 -21.31 -9.50 -8.52
CA THR A 405 -21.09 -9.00 -7.16
C THR A 405 -19.63 -9.24 -6.75
N PRO A 406 -18.93 -8.27 -6.12
CA PRO A 406 -17.58 -8.50 -5.60
C PRO A 406 -17.54 -9.60 -4.54
N ALA A 407 -16.50 -10.40 -4.56
CA ALA A 407 -16.26 -11.49 -3.61
C ALA A 407 -14.83 -11.40 -3.06
N CYS A 408 -14.64 -11.90 -1.85
CA CYS A 408 -13.33 -12.39 -1.40
C CYS A 408 -13.37 -13.92 -1.50
N THR A 409 -12.26 -14.54 -1.87
CA THR A 409 -12.11 -16.00 -1.94
C THR A 409 -10.69 -16.36 -1.53
N SER A 410 -10.53 -17.02 -0.38
CA SER A 410 -9.22 -17.36 0.21
C SER A 410 -8.25 -16.17 0.28
N GLY A 411 -8.76 -15.02 0.72
CA GLY A 411 -7.99 -13.78 0.83
C GLY A 411 -7.63 -13.10 -0.50
N SER A 412 -8.16 -13.55 -1.63
CA SER A 412 -8.02 -12.92 -2.94
C SER A 412 -9.35 -12.28 -3.39
N CYS A 413 -9.29 -11.09 -3.97
CA CYS A 413 -10.48 -10.44 -4.53
C CYS A 413 -10.89 -11.06 -5.86
N ASP A 414 -12.18 -11.29 -6.01
CA ASP A 414 -12.80 -12.00 -7.14
C ASP A 414 -14.26 -11.50 -7.33
N PHE A 415 -15.07 -12.15 -8.18
CA PHE A 415 -16.48 -11.80 -8.37
C PHE A 415 -17.40 -13.02 -8.56
N THR A 416 -18.64 -12.93 -8.06
CA THR A 416 -19.70 -13.92 -8.31
C THR A 416 -20.69 -13.35 -9.32
N CYS A 417 -21.02 -14.10 -10.37
CA CYS A 417 -22.01 -13.67 -11.35
C CYS A 417 -23.43 -13.69 -10.77
N ASN A 418 -24.24 -12.70 -11.15
CA ASN A 418 -25.61 -12.59 -10.69
C ASN A 418 -26.48 -13.73 -11.26
N PRO A 419 -27.58 -14.12 -10.59
CA PRO A 419 -28.45 -15.19 -11.06
C PRO A 419 -28.88 -15.02 -12.53
N GLY A 420 -28.74 -16.09 -13.32
CA GLY A 420 -28.94 -16.08 -14.78
C GLY A 420 -27.67 -15.88 -15.61
N TYR A 421 -26.57 -15.42 -15.00
CA TYR A 421 -25.26 -15.22 -15.63
C TYR A 421 -24.24 -16.26 -15.14
N SER A 422 -23.19 -16.48 -15.92
CA SER A 422 -22.07 -17.39 -15.63
C SER A 422 -20.75 -16.76 -16.10
N ARG A 423 -19.62 -17.15 -15.51
CA ARG A 423 -18.32 -16.57 -15.90
C ARG A 423 -17.96 -16.89 -17.35
N CYS A 424 -17.45 -15.89 -18.06
CA CYS A 424 -16.95 -15.98 -19.42
C CYS A 424 -15.60 -15.25 -19.49
N GLY A 425 -14.56 -15.88 -18.92
CA GLY A 425 -13.30 -15.20 -18.65
C GLY A 425 -13.46 -14.17 -17.52
N SER A 426 -13.08 -12.92 -17.77
CA SER A 426 -13.13 -11.80 -16.82
C SER A 426 -14.50 -11.12 -16.70
N SER A 427 -15.53 -11.62 -17.37
CA SER A 427 -16.88 -11.06 -17.39
C SER A 427 -17.94 -12.08 -16.94
N CYS A 428 -19.15 -11.59 -16.67
CA CYS A 428 -20.34 -12.42 -16.47
C CYS A 428 -21.21 -12.36 -17.73
N CYS A 429 -21.47 -13.51 -18.33
CA CYS A 429 -22.30 -13.63 -19.53
C CYS A 429 -23.56 -14.44 -19.25
N TYR A 430 -24.64 -14.12 -19.95
CA TYR A 430 -25.80 -15.00 -20.04
C TYR A 430 -25.64 -16.00 -21.20
N ALA A 431 -26.60 -16.92 -21.32
CA ALA A 431 -26.73 -17.87 -22.42
C ALA A 431 -28.10 -17.70 -23.09
N PHE A 432 -28.20 -18.04 -24.38
CA PHE A 432 -29.44 -18.09 -25.13
C PHE A 432 -30.01 -19.51 -25.21
N THR A 433 -31.32 -19.65 -25.00
CA THR A 433 -32.08 -20.91 -25.05
C THR A 433 -32.98 -21.02 -26.27
N ARG A 434 -33.36 -19.86 -26.85
CA ARG A 434 -33.99 -19.70 -28.17
C ARG A 434 -33.45 -18.45 -28.84
N ILE A 435 -33.50 -18.44 -30.16
CA ILE A 435 -33.26 -17.25 -30.99
C ILE A 435 -34.38 -17.19 -32.03
N ALA A 436 -34.77 -15.98 -32.42
CA ALA A 436 -35.83 -15.71 -33.39
C ALA A 436 -35.39 -14.55 -34.29
N THR A 437 -35.55 -14.73 -35.59
CA THR A 437 -34.93 -13.89 -36.63
C THR A 437 -36.00 -13.35 -37.57
N GLY A 438 -36.24 -12.04 -37.54
CA GLY A 438 -37.08 -11.34 -38.51
C GLY A 438 -36.30 -10.93 -39.76
N SER A 439 -36.81 -9.94 -40.50
CA SER A 439 -36.16 -9.47 -41.73
C SER A 439 -34.81 -8.77 -41.47
N ASP A 440 -34.76 -7.89 -40.48
CA ASP A 440 -33.63 -7.00 -40.17
C ASP A 440 -33.40 -6.84 -38.64
N ARG A 441 -33.95 -7.77 -37.86
CA ARG A 441 -33.95 -7.80 -36.40
C ARG A 441 -33.84 -9.22 -35.90
N THR A 442 -33.15 -9.41 -34.78
CA THR A 442 -33.03 -10.69 -34.09
C THR A 442 -33.36 -10.50 -32.61
N CYS A 443 -34.01 -11.48 -31.99
CA CYS A 443 -34.20 -11.55 -30.55
C CYS A 443 -33.80 -12.93 -30.03
N GLY A 444 -33.31 -12.99 -28.79
CA GLY A 444 -32.99 -14.24 -28.11
C GLY A 444 -33.64 -14.32 -26.73
N LEU A 445 -34.10 -15.52 -26.38
CA LEU A 445 -34.56 -15.87 -25.04
C LEU A 445 -33.33 -16.26 -24.21
N THR A 446 -33.16 -15.64 -23.05
CA THR A 446 -32.05 -15.96 -22.14
C THR A 446 -32.34 -17.20 -21.29
N SER A 447 -31.28 -17.77 -20.71
CA SER A 447 -31.32 -18.80 -19.68
C SER A 447 -32.19 -18.46 -18.46
N PHE A 448 -32.49 -17.19 -18.21
CA PHE A 448 -33.34 -16.69 -17.12
C PHE A 448 -34.75 -16.27 -17.57
N GLY A 449 -35.17 -16.63 -18.79
CA GLY A 449 -36.52 -16.40 -19.30
C GLY A 449 -36.84 -14.94 -19.67
N GLY A 450 -35.81 -14.12 -19.89
CA GLY A 450 -35.93 -12.75 -20.40
C GLY A 450 -35.60 -12.66 -21.89
N VAL A 451 -36.12 -11.64 -22.58
CA VAL A 451 -35.93 -11.47 -24.02
C VAL A 451 -35.00 -10.29 -24.28
N LYS A 452 -33.92 -10.52 -25.04
CA LYS A 452 -33.02 -9.45 -25.53
C LYS A 452 -33.08 -9.39 -27.05
N CYS A 453 -33.05 -8.19 -27.62
CA CYS A 453 -33.23 -7.93 -29.05
C CYS A 453 -32.17 -6.98 -29.61
N TRP A 454 -31.85 -7.13 -30.89
CA TRP A 454 -30.86 -6.36 -31.62
C TRP A 454 -31.19 -6.31 -33.11
N GLY A 455 -30.43 -5.53 -33.89
CA GLY A 455 -30.82 -5.12 -35.22
C GLY A 455 -31.76 -3.91 -35.20
N ARG A 456 -32.62 -3.79 -36.20
CA ARG A 456 -33.46 -2.61 -36.44
C ARG A 456 -34.50 -2.36 -35.34
N GLY A 457 -34.55 -1.13 -34.84
CA GLY A 457 -35.54 -0.71 -33.83
C GLY A 457 -37.00 -0.79 -34.30
N TRP A 458 -37.93 -0.73 -33.36
CA TRP A 458 -39.37 -0.61 -33.63
C TRP A 458 -39.74 0.85 -33.93
N TYR A 459 -40.47 1.08 -35.03
CA TYR A 459 -41.22 2.30 -35.34
C TYR A 459 -40.55 3.64 -34.96
N GLY A 460 -39.30 3.83 -35.41
CA GLY A 460 -38.54 5.08 -35.20
C GLY A 460 -37.57 5.07 -34.02
N SER A 461 -37.56 4.03 -33.19
CA SER A 461 -36.43 3.79 -32.27
C SER A 461 -35.16 3.42 -33.05
N THR A 462 -34.01 3.79 -32.51
CA THR A 462 -32.69 3.49 -33.08
C THR A 462 -32.45 1.98 -33.13
N ALA A 463 -31.72 1.53 -34.15
CA ALA A 463 -31.22 0.17 -34.21
C ALA A 463 -30.19 -0.08 -33.08
N SER A 464 -30.12 -1.32 -32.58
CA SER A 464 -29.14 -1.72 -31.56
C SER A 464 -28.15 -2.71 -32.15
N LEU A 465 -26.85 -2.41 -32.07
CA LEU A 465 -25.77 -3.27 -32.57
C LEU A 465 -25.43 -4.42 -31.60
N VAL A 466 -26.06 -4.44 -30.42
CA VAL A 466 -25.88 -5.43 -29.35
C VAL A 466 -27.24 -5.82 -28.75
N PRO A 467 -27.40 -7.00 -28.12
CA PRO A 467 -28.65 -7.40 -27.50
C PRO A 467 -29.01 -6.54 -26.28
N VAL A 468 -30.14 -5.82 -26.37
CA VAL A 468 -30.72 -5.02 -25.28
C VAL A 468 -32.05 -5.63 -24.83
N ASP A 469 -32.38 -5.51 -23.54
CA ASP A 469 -33.61 -6.10 -22.98
C ASP A 469 -34.87 -5.52 -23.61
N HIS A 470 -35.78 -6.39 -24.06
CA HIS A 470 -37.04 -5.97 -24.66
C HIS A 470 -37.98 -5.42 -23.57
N PRO A 471 -38.48 -4.16 -23.70
CA PRO A 471 -39.42 -3.60 -22.75
C PRO A 471 -40.64 -4.50 -22.53
N GLY A 472 -40.92 -4.85 -21.28
CA GLY A 472 -42.07 -5.70 -20.90
C GLY A 472 -41.92 -7.22 -21.14
N LEU A 473 -40.75 -7.70 -21.59
CA LEU A 473 -40.42 -9.15 -21.72
C LEU A 473 -39.12 -9.52 -20.98
N THR A 474 -38.82 -8.85 -19.87
CA THR A 474 -37.57 -9.04 -19.11
C THR A 474 -37.51 -10.35 -18.30
N THR A 475 -38.65 -11.02 -18.09
CA THR A 475 -38.73 -12.33 -17.43
C THR A 475 -40.06 -13.03 -17.77
N GLY A 476 -40.18 -14.31 -17.40
CA GLY A 476 -41.41 -15.09 -17.50
C GLY A 476 -41.74 -15.59 -18.91
N VAL A 477 -40.80 -15.57 -19.85
CA VAL A 477 -40.94 -16.12 -21.20
C VAL A 477 -40.32 -17.52 -21.28
N ILE A 478 -40.96 -18.43 -22.03
CA ILE A 478 -40.50 -19.82 -22.24
C ILE A 478 -40.26 -20.18 -23.70
N ASP A 479 -40.84 -19.45 -24.65
CA ASP A 479 -40.61 -19.64 -26.09
C ASP A 479 -40.84 -18.34 -26.87
N LEU A 480 -40.24 -18.23 -28.06
CA LEU A 480 -40.26 -17.04 -28.91
C LEU A 480 -40.53 -17.39 -30.37
N ALA A 481 -41.37 -16.61 -31.03
CA ALA A 481 -41.52 -16.61 -32.48
C ALA A 481 -41.39 -15.17 -33.02
N MET A 482 -40.81 -15.05 -34.22
CA MET A 482 -40.70 -13.79 -34.98
C MET A 482 -40.81 -14.08 -36.47
N GLU A 483 -41.43 -13.15 -37.20
CA GLU A 483 -41.30 -13.03 -38.65
C GLU A 483 -41.63 -11.58 -39.06
N GLY A 484 -41.02 -11.10 -40.15
CA GLY A 484 -41.14 -9.72 -40.62
C GLY A 484 -40.68 -8.72 -39.56
N TYR A 485 -41.64 -7.94 -39.04
CA TYR A 485 -41.46 -6.96 -37.94
C TYR A 485 -42.10 -7.41 -36.62
N ASN A 486 -42.69 -8.61 -36.59
CA ASN A 486 -43.53 -9.11 -35.52
C ASN A 486 -42.72 -10.02 -34.57
N LEU A 487 -43.07 -9.98 -33.28
CA LEU A 487 -42.51 -10.79 -32.20
C LEU A 487 -43.65 -11.24 -31.29
N CYS A 488 -43.78 -12.54 -31.07
CA CYS A 488 -44.63 -13.12 -30.04
C CYS A 488 -43.79 -13.91 -29.03
N ALA A 489 -44.14 -13.78 -27.76
CA ALA A 489 -43.55 -14.49 -26.64
C ALA A 489 -44.60 -15.36 -25.96
N LEU A 490 -44.26 -16.62 -25.72
CA LEU A 490 -45.04 -17.54 -24.90
C LEU A 490 -44.61 -17.37 -23.44
N MET A 491 -45.57 -17.04 -22.57
CA MET A 491 -45.33 -16.78 -21.16
C MET A 491 -45.44 -18.07 -20.32
N THR A 492 -44.76 -18.13 -19.16
CA THR A 492 -44.80 -19.26 -18.21
C THR A 492 -46.20 -19.66 -17.74
N ASN A 493 -47.18 -18.77 -17.83
CA ASN A 493 -48.59 -19.04 -17.49
C ASN A 493 -49.44 -19.54 -18.68
N GLY A 494 -48.81 -19.92 -19.80
CA GLY A 494 -49.49 -20.42 -20.99
C GLY A 494 -50.28 -19.36 -21.78
N THR A 495 -50.05 -18.06 -21.54
CA THR A 495 -50.58 -16.95 -22.36
C THR A 495 -49.54 -16.45 -23.36
N VAL A 496 -50.00 -15.82 -24.46
CA VAL A 496 -49.11 -15.27 -25.49
C VAL A 496 -49.18 -13.74 -25.48
N ARG A 497 -48.02 -13.08 -25.60
CA ARG A 497 -47.92 -11.62 -25.77
C ARG A 497 -47.19 -11.29 -27.07
N CYS A 498 -47.72 -10.38 -27.87
CA CYS A 498 -47.14 -10.01 -29.16
C CYS A 498 -46.91 -8.50 -29.31
N THR A 499 -45.98 -8.13 -30.18
CA THR A 499 -45.60 -6.75 -30.54
C THR A 499 -45.16 -6.71 -32.00
N GLY A 500 -45.42 -5.62 -32.70
CA GLY A 500 -45.20 -5.53 -34.15
C GLY A 500 -46.32 -4.80 -34.89
N GLN A 501 -46.54 -5.17 -36.15
CA GLN A 501 -47.66 -4.71 -36.96
C GLN A 501 -48.99 -5.27 -36.40
N ASN A 502 -50.11 -4.65 -36.77
CA ASN A 502 -51.43 -5.09 -36.29
C ASN A 502 -52.56 -4.79 -37.29
N TYR A 503 -52.23 -4.75 -38.59
CA TYR A 503 -53.19 -4.40 -39.64
C TYR A 503 -54.28 -5.47 -39.81
N PHE A 504 -53.94 -6.73 -39.53
CA PHE A 504 -54.82 -7.90 -39.60
C PHE A 504 -55.14 -8.50 -38.22
N GLY A 505 -54.53 -8.00 -37.15
CA GLY A 505 -54.69 -8.48 -35.77
C GLY A 505 -53.54 -9.40 -35.31
N GLU A 506 -52.43 -9.42 -36.06
CA GLU A 506 -51.28 -10.30 -35.94
C GLU A 506 -50.47 -10.11 -34.64
N ALA A 507 -50.46 -8.90 -34.08
CA ALA A 507 -49.94 -8.61 -32.73
C ALA A 507 -50.99 -8.81 -31.60
N GLY A 508 -52.15 -9.42 -31.91
CA GLY A 508 -53.15 -9.82 -30.95
C GLY A 508 -54.25 -8.78 -30.67
N GLY A 509 -55.47 -9.28 -30.52
CA GLY A 509 -56.65 -8.46 -30.25
C GLY A 509 -57.21 -7.78 -31.50
N PRO A 510 -57.91 -6.64 -31.36
CA PRO A 510 -58.48 -5.94 -32.50
C PRO A 510 -57.42 -5.38 -33.46
N GLN A 511 -57.73 -5.47 -34.75
CA GLN A 511 -57.06 -4.79 -35.86
C GLN A 511 -56.92 -3.29 -35.60
N GLY A 512 -55.83 -2.69 -36.07
CA GLY A 512 -55.60 -1.25 -35.97
C GLY A 512 -54.12 -0.88 -36.07
N THR A 513 -53.72 0.11 -35.28
CA THR A 513 -52.32 0.56 -35.21
C THR A 513 -51.39 -0.49 -34.62
N ALA A 514 -50.12 -0.44 -35.05
CA ALA A 514 -49.04 -1.28 -34.56
C ALA A 514 -48.91 -1.27 -33.02
N ARG A 515 -48.53 -2.43 -32.46
CA ARG A 515 -48.33 -2.62 -31.02
C ARG A 515 -46.85 -2.48 -30.68
N ASN A 516 -46.47 -1.33 -30.11
CA ASN A 516 -45.09 -1.05 -29.70
C ASN A 516 -44.71 -1.65 -28.33
N THR A 517 -45.66 -2.30 -27.66
CA THR A 517 -45.48 -2.98 -26.37
C THR A 517 -46.08 -4.39 -26.41
N PRO A 518 -45.58 -5.35 -25.61
CA PRO A 518 -46.08 -6.72 -25.58
C PRO A 518 -47.55 -6.80 -25.14
N THR A 519 -48.44 -6.95 -26.11
CA THR A 519 -49.90 -6.96 -25.95
C THR A 519 -50.39 -8.39 -25.78
N LEU A 520 -51.23 -8.65 -24.76
CA LEU A 520 -51.82 -9.97 -24.53
C LEU A 520 -52.76 -10.36 -25.68
N VAL A 521 -52.56 -11.54 -26.25
CA VAL A 521 -53.50 -12.14 -27.20
C VAL A 521 -54.77 -12.56 -26.42
N PRO A 522 -55.93 -11.95 -26.64
CA PRO A 522 -57.12 -12.21 -25.84
C PRO A 522 -57.74 -13.58 -26.16
N ASN A 523 -58.41 -14.16 -25.18
CA ASN A 523 -59.12 -15.46 -25.28
C ASN A 523 -58.20 -16.63 -25.69
N LEU A 524 -56.89 -16.52 -25.46
CA LEU A 524 -55.89 -17.56 -25.73
C LEU A 524 -55.07 -17.86 -24.46
N SER A 525 -55.17 -19.10 -23.98
CA SER A 525 -54.47 -19.60 -22.78
C SER A 525 -54.15 -21.09 -22.94
N ASN A 526 -53.37 -21.65 -22.02
CA ASN A 526 -52.86 -23.03 -22.08
C ASN A 526 -52.10 -23.35 -23.38
N VAL A 527 -51.41 -22.35 -23.93
CA VAL A 527 -50.55 -22.50 -25.11
C VAL A 527 -49.26 -23.20 -24.71
N THR A 528 -48.81 -24.14 -25.55
CA THR A 528 -47.63 -25.00 -25.32
C THR A 528 -46.50 -24.79 -26.32
N ALA A 529 -46.80 -24.21 -27.49
CA ALA A 529 -45.84 -23.81 -28.51
C ALA A 529 -46.43 -22.65 -29.34
N ILE A 530 -45.57 -21.82 -29.94
CA ILE A 530 -45.96 -20.75 -30.87
C ILE A 530 -45.14 -20.78 -32.17
N SER A 531 -45.72 -20.31 -33.27
CA SER A 531 -45.03 -20.17 -34.56
C SER A 531 -45.70 -19.07 -35.40
N MET A 532 -44.96 -18.41 -36.29
CA MET A 532 -45.39 -17.19 -37.00
C MET A 532 -44.87 -17.14 -38.43
N GLY A 533 -45.72 -16.63 -39.33
CA GLY A 533 -45.38 -16.10 -40.65
C GLY A 533 -45.60 -14.58 -40.68
N ASP A 534 -45.44 -13.95 -41.86
CA ASP A 534 -45.49 -12.47 -42.00
C ASP A 534 -46.73 -11.83 -41.37
N ARG A 535 -47.91 -12.44 -41.57
CA ARG A 535 -49.23 -11.90 -41.16
C ARG A 535 -50.13 -12.90 -40.43
N LEU A 536 -49.65 -14.11 -40.16
CA LEU A 536 -50.38 -15.13 -39.42
C LEU A 536 -49.51 -15.64 -38.27
N SER A 537 -50.05 -15.58 -37.07
CA SER A 537 -49.46 -16.12 -35.86
C SER A 537 -50.31 -17.28 -35.39
N CYS A 538 -49.70 -18.38 -34.96
CA CYS A 538 -50.42 -19.55 -34.45
C CYS A 538 -49.78 -20.09 -33.17
N GLY A 539 -50.61 -20.65 -32.30
CA GLY A 539 -50.23 -21.34 -31.07
C GLY A 539 -50.90 -22.71 -30.96
N LEU A 540 -50.28 -23.59 -30.17
CA LEU A 540 -50.75 -24.95 -29.92
C LEU A 540 -51.41 -25.04 -28.54
N VAL A 541 -52.70 -25.41 -28.48
CA VAL A 541 -53.47 -25.58 -27.24
C VAL A 541 -54.03 -27.00 -27.19
N SER A 542 -53.54 -27.82 -26.25
CA SER A 542 -53.94 -29.23 -26.07
C SER A 542 -53.94 -30.04 -27.38
N GLY A 543 -52.94 -29.85 -28.23
CA GLY A 543 -52.83 -30.53 -29.53
C GLY A 543 -53.68 -29.94 -30.66
N HIS A 544 -54.43 -28.86 -30.42
CA HIS A 544 -55.21 -28.14 -31.44
C HIS A 544 -54.52 -26.84 -31.87
N VAL A 545 -54.51 -26.55 -33.17
CA VAL A 545 -53.96 -25.30 -33.72
C VAL A 545 -54.93 -24.12 -33.52
N LYS A 546 -54.40 -22.99 -33.04
CA LYS A 546 -55.13 -21.74 -32.80
C LYS A 546 -54.39 -20.57 -33.46
N CYS A 547 -54.99 -19.90 -34.44
CA CYS A 547 -54.32 -18.85 -35.23
C CYS A 547 -55.01 -17.48 -35.15
N TRP A 548 -54.25 -16.41 -35.36
CA TRP A 548 -54.73 -15.01 -35.42
C TRP A 548 -53.89 -14.18 -36.40
N GLY A 549 -54.41 -13.03 -36.85
CA GLY A 549 -53.88 -12.28 -37.99
C GLY A 549 -54.72 -12.53 -39.25
N ASN A 550 -54.09 -12.82 -40.39
CA ASN A 550 -54.74 -12.96 -41.70
C ASN A 550 -54.87 -14.43 -42.18
N PRO A 551 -55.90 -15.19 -41.79
CA PRO A 551 -56.12 -16.56 -42.27
C PRO A 551 -56.56 -16.66 -43.74
N SER A 552 -56.91 -15.55 -44.41
CA SER A 552 -57.29 -15.55 -45.84
C SER A 552 -56.11 -15.84 -46.76
N GLU A 553 -54.95 -15.22 -46.52
CA GLU A 553 -53.73 -15.45 -47.31
C GLU A 553 -53.30 -16.93 -47.26
N TYR A 554 -53.58 -17.60 -46.15
CA TYR A 554 -53.30 -19.01 -45.90
C TYR A 554 -54.46 -19.93 -46.32
N SER A 555 -55.47 -19.41 -47.05
CA SER A 555 -56.63 -20.16 -47.58
C SER A 555 -57.37 -21.03 -46.57
N MET A 556 -57.27 -20.72 -45.26
CA MET A 556 -57.88 -21.52 -44.20
C MET A 556 -59.40 -21.29 -44.09
N VAL A 557 -59.86 -20.15 -44.59
CA VAL A 557 -61.21 -19.62 -44.42
C VAL A 557 -61.81 -19.25 -45.78
N GLY A 558 -63.14 -19.34 -45.88
CA GLY A 558 -63.87 -18.81 -47.03
C GLY A 558 -63.92 -17.28 -47.03
N SER A 559 -64.67 -16.71 -47.97
CA SER A 559 -64.83 -15.26 -48.14
C SER A 559 -65.45 -14.53 -46.94
N ALA A 560 -66.09 -15.23 -46.01
CA ALA A 560 -66.60 -14.68 -44.76
C ALA A 560 -65.54 -14.79 -43.63
N GLN A 561 -64.94 -13.66 -43.25
CA GLN A 561 -63.92 -13.60 -42.19
C GLN A 561 -64.52 -13.44 -40.80
N PRO A 562 -64.05 -14.18 -39.78
CA PRO A 562 -64.16 -13.77 -38.38
C PRO A 562 -63.16 -12.64 -38.11
N VAL A 563 -63.53 -11.40 -38.44
CA VAL A 563 -62.68 -10.23 -38.20
C VAL A 563 -62.49 -10.04 -36.69
N ASN A 564 -61.24 -10.02 -36.22
CA ASN A 564 -60.83 -9.95 -34.80
C ASN A 564 -61.20 -11.21 -33.97
N GLY A 565 -60.60 -12.37 -34.25
CA GLY A 565 -60.79 -13.57 -33.43
C GLY A 565 -59.68 -14.61 -33.51
N ILE A 566 -59.69 -15.57 -32.57
CA ILE A 566 -58.87 -16.79 -32.63
C ILE A 566 -59.55 -17.79 -33.57
N TYR A 567 -58.91 -18.05 -34.70
CA TYR A 567 -59.32 -19.07 -35.65
C TYR A 567 -58.82 -20.48 -35.23
N SER A 568 -59.55 -21.52 -35.60
CA SER A 568 -59.18 -22.93 -35.38
C SER A 568 -59.38 -23.71 -36.68
N PRO A 569 -58.32 -24.16 -37.38
CA PRO A 569 -58.47 -24.87 -38.64
C PRO A 569 -59.19 -26.22 -38.47
N PRO A 570 -60.29 -26.49 -39.20
CA PRO A 570 -61.06 -27.72 -39.07
C PRO A 570 -60.20 -28.99 -39.21
N GLY A 571 -60.32 -29.89 -38.24
CA GLY A 571 -59.58 -31.16 -38.21
C GLY A 571 -58.10 -31.05 -37.80
N PHE A 572 -57.54 -29.85 -37.61
CA PHE A 572 -56.12 -29.72 -37.25
C PHE A 572 -55.89 -29.93 -35.75
N SER A 573 -55.84 -31.20 -35.37
CA SER A 573 -55.78 -31.71 -34.00
C SER A 573 -54.80 -32.89 -33.89
N GLY A 574 -54.33 -33.18 -32.67
CA GLY A 574 -53.27 -34.17 -32.45
C GLY A 574 -51.87 -33.67 -32.84
N VAL A 575 -51.70 -32.35 -32.99
CA VAL A 575 -50.44 -31.72 -33.40
C VAL A 575 -49.45 -31.70 -32.23
N THR A 576 -48.21 -32.15 -32.46
CA THR A 576 -47.13 -32.17 -31.46
C THR A 576 -46.07 -31.10 -31.69
N GLN A 577 -45.84 -30.70 -32.95
CA GLN A 577 -44.99 -29.57 -33.34
C GLN A 577 -45.72 -28.75 -34.42
N LEU A 578 -45.57 -27.43 -34.39
CA LEU A 578 -46.22 -26.48 -35.28
C LEU A 578 -45.17 -25.63 -36.02
N SER A 579 -45.36 -25.42 -37.32
CA SER A 579 -44.53 -24.50 -38.12
C SER A 579 -45.38 -23.72 -39.13
N VAL A 580 -45.41 -22.39 -38.96
CA VAL A 580 -46.02 -21.44 -39.89
C VAL A 580 -44.94 -20.89 -40.83
N GLY A 581 -45.15 -20.98 -42.14
CA GLY A 581 -44.34 -20.32 -43.17
C GLY A 581 -45.01 -19.05 -43.68
N TYR A 582 -44.65 -18.54 -44.87
CA TYR A 582 -45.34 -17.38 -45.46
C TYR A 582 -46.68 -17.74 -46.10
N SER A 583 -46.85 -18.99 -46.52
CA SER A 583 -47.98 -19.42 -47.37
C SER A 583 -48.57 -20.78 -47.00
N ALA A 584 -48.10 -21.39 -45.91
CA ALA A 584 -48.62 -22.65 -45.40
C ALA A 584 -48.44 -22.75 -43.88
N VAL A 585 -49.28 -23.53 -43.22
CA VAL A 585 -49.11 -23.96 -41.83
C VAL A 585 -49.06 -25.47 -41.79
N CYS A 586 -47.92 -25.99 -41.34
CA CYS A 586 -47.67 -27.42 -41.20
C CYS A 586 -47.49 -27.81 -39.73
N GLY A 587 -47.73 -29.07 -39.42
CA GLY A 587 -47.48 -29.62 -38.09
C GLY A 587 -47.32 -31.13 -38.13
N LEU A 588 -46.66 -31.66 -37.09
CA LEU A 588 -46.49 -33.09 -36.89
C LEU A 588 -47.71 -33.69 -36.21
N VAL A 589 -48.31 -34.72 -36.81
CA VAL A 589 -49.45 -35.47 -36.25
C VAL A 589 -49.09 -36.95 -36.30
N ALA A 590 -48.75 -37.53 -35.15
CA ALA A 590 -48.35 -38.93 -35.01
C ALA A 590 -47.25 -39.40 -36.02
N GLY A 591 -46.27 -38.53 -36.28
CA GLY A 591 -45.15 -38.79 -37.21
C GLY A 591 -45.40 -38.33 -38.65
N GLU A 592 -46.66 -38.14 -39.07
CA GLU A 592 -46.98 -37.54 -40.36
C GLU A 592 -46.78 -36.02 -40.33
N VAL A 593 -46.26 -35.44 -41.43
CA VAL A 593 -46.34 -34.00 -41.67
C VAL A 593 -47.67 -33.68 -42.34
N ARG A 594 -48.51 -32.89 -41.68
CA ARG A 594 -49.80 -32.40 -42.22
C ARG A 594 -49.79 -30.89 -42.37
N CYS A 595 -50.28 -30.39 -43.50
CA CYS A 595 -50.23 -28.97 -43.88
C CYS A 595 -51.58 -28.43 -44.34
N ILE A 596 -51.78 -27.11 -44.20
CA ILE A 596 -52.88 -26.32 -44.76
C ILE A 596 -52.28 -25.12 -45.50
N GLY A 597 -52.84 -24.77 -46.66
CA GLY A 597 -52.63 -23.49 -47.32
C GLY A 597 -52.48 -23.52 -48.84
N PRO A 598 -52.14 -22.38 -49.45
CA PRO A 598 -51.60 -22.30 -50.80
C PRO A 598 -50.58 -23.41 -51.13
N ASN A 599 -50.70 -23.98 -52.33
CA ASN A 599 -49.87 -25.10 -52.77
C ASN A 599 -49.30 -24.90 -54.19
N SER A 600 -49.28 -23.66 -54.71
CA SER A 600 -48.91 -23.37 -56.11
C SER A 600 -47.52 -23.89 -56.50
N TYR A 601 -46.61 -24.02 -55.54
CA TYR A 601 -45.26 -24.57 -55.72
C TYR A 601 -45.11 -26.01 -55.23
N GLY A 602 -46.18 -26.65 -54.75
CA GLY A 602 -46.14 -28.00 -54.17
C GLY A 602 -45.74 -28.02 -52.69
N GLN A 603 -45.76 -26.89 -51.98
CA GLN A 603 -45.29 -26.77 -50.58
C GLN A 603 -46.06 -27.62 -49.54
N LEU A 604 -47.22 -28.18 -49.89
CA LEU A 604 -47.93 -29.14 -49.04
C LEU A 604 -47.43 -30.60 -49.20
N GLY A 605 -46.63 -30.91 -50.24
CA GLY A 605 -46.03 -32.23 -50.45
C GLY A 605 -46.99 -33.32 -50.93
N THR A 606 -48.15 -32.93 -51.48
CA THR A 606 -49.29 -33.80 -51.80
C THR A 606 -49.24 -34.45 -53.20
N GLY A 607 -48.12 -34.37 -53.91
CA GLY A 607 -47.97 -34.85 -55.29
C GLY A 607 -48.71 -34.02 -56.33
N ASN A 608 -49.21 -32.85 -55.94
CA ASN A 608 -49.95 -31.91 -56.79
C ASN A 608 -49.78 -30.47 -56.27
N ASN A 609 -50.31 -29.50 -57.01
CA ASN A 609 -50.15 -28.08 -56.74
C ASN A 609 -51.49 -27.41 -56.31
N MET A 610 -52.46 -28.19 -55.83
CA MET A 610 -53.78 -27.69 -55.40
C MET A 610 -53.75 -27.24 -53.94
N THR A 611 -54.17 -25.99 -53.70
CA THR A 611 -54.37 -25.39 -52.37
C THR A 611 -55.33 -26.23 -51.52
N SER A 612 -55.05 -26.38 -50.22
CA SER A 612 -55.97 -27.03 -49.28
C SER A 612 -56.34 -26.11 -48.11
N SER A 613 -57.62 -26.09 -47.76
CA SER A 613 -58.18 -25.44 -46.56
C SER A 613 -58.30 -26.39 -45.35
N THR A 614 -57.92 -27.66 -45.51
CA THR A 614 -57.95 -28.70 -44.46
C THR A 614 -56.62 -29.46 -44.38
N PRO A 615 -56.27 -30.11 -43.24
CA PRO A 615 -54.98 -30.78 -43.06
C PRO A 615 -54.78 -31.94 -44.03
N VAL A 616 -53.89 -31.76 -45.01
CA VAL A 616 -53.46 -32.80 -45.94
C VAL A 616 -52.05 -33.28 -45.60
N ALA A 617 -51.80 -34.59 -45.70
CA ALA A 617 -50.50 -35.19 -45.39
C ALA A 617 -49.51 -35.07 -46.57
N ALA A 618 -48.24 -34.81 -46.26
CA ALA A 618 -47.16 -34.90 -47.23
C ALA A 618 -46.87 -36.37 -47.57
N LEU A 619 -46.70 -36.68 -48.86
CA LEU A 619 -46.57 -38.05 -49.34
C LEU A 619 -45.24 -38.70 -48.91
N GLY A 620 -45.31 -39.86 -48.25
CA GLY A 620 -44.11 -40.62 -47.87
C GLY A 620 -43.31 -40.01 -46.71
N ILE A 621 -44.00 -39.32 -45.81
CA ILE A 621 -43.51 -38.91 -44.48
C ILE A 621 -44.42 -39.55 -43.42
N THR A 622 -43.84 -40.36 -42.54
CA THR A 622 -44.56 -41.19 -41.55
C THR A 622 -43.93 -41.18 -40.15
N ASP A 623 -42.64 -40.86 -40.01
CA ASP A 623 -41.95 -40.79 -38.72
C ASP A 623 -41.06 -39.53 -38.63
N ALA A 624 -41.64 -38.38 -38.98
CA ALA A 624 -40.95 -37.10 -38.89
C ALA A 624 -40.86 -36.62 -37.43
N THR A 625 -39.65 -36.26 -37.01
CA THR A 625 -39.34 -35.71 -35.68
C THR A 625 -39.29 -34.18 -35.69
N MET A 626 -39.22 -33.56 -36.87
CA MET A 626 -39.26 -32.10 -37.03
C MET A 626 -39.85 -31.71 -38.39
N VAL A 627 -40.60 -30.60 -38.43
CA VAL A 627 -40.98 -29.87 -39.65
C VAL A 627 -40.59 -28.40 -39.54
N SER A 628 -40.20 -27.79 -40.67
CA SER A 628 -40.02 -26.35 -40.84
C SER A 628 -40.59 -25.90 -42.20
N THR A 629 -41.44 -24.88 -42.16
CA THR A 629 -42.16 -24.32 -43.31
C THR A 629 -41.58 -22.94 -43.64
N GLY A 630 -41.12 -22.74 -44.88
CA GLY A 630 -40.52 -21.49 -45.34
C GLY A 630 -41.49 -20.61 -46.14
N ALA A 631 -40.97 -19.91 -47.14
CA ALA A 631 -41.77 -19.00 -47.96
C ALA A 631 -42.71 -19.77 -48.91
N TYR A 632 -42.10 -20.69 -49.66
CA TYR A 632 -42.73 -21.51 -50.71
C TYR A 632 -42.24 -22.97 -50.69
N ASN A 633 -41.59 -23.38 -49.60
CA ASN A 633 -41.01 -24.69 -49.38
C ASN A 633 -41.29 -25.20 -47.96
N THR A 634 -41.17 -26.50 -47.78
CA THR A 634 -41.31 -27.17 -46.48
C THR A 634 -40.25 -28.26 -46.40
N CYS A 635 -39.64 -28.42 -45.23
CA CYS A 635 -38.65 -29.45 -44.95
C CYS A 635 -39.01 -30.20 -43.66
N ALA A 636 -38.66 -31.48 -43.60
CA ALA A 636 -38.83 -32.32 -42.43
C ALA A 636 -37.59 -33.19 -42.16
N ILE A 637 -37.42 -33.57 -40.90
CA ILE A 637 -36.43 -34.56 -40.45
C ILE A 637 -37.17 -35.86 -40.16
N GLU A 638 -36.81 -36.95 -40.81
CA GLU A 638 -37.36 -38.30 -40.60
C GLU A 638 -36.20 -39.30 -40.53
N GLY A 639 -36.08 -40.07 -39.44
CA GLY A 639 -34.94 -40.96 -39.20
C GLY A 639 -33.57 -40.26 -39.18
N GLY A 640 -33.53 -38.93 -39.00
CA GLY A 640 -32.33 -38.10 -39.14
C GLY A 640 -31.95 -37.75 -40.59
N ALA A 641 -32.74 -38.15 -41.59
CA ALA A 641 -32.63 -37.69 -42.97
C ALA A 641 -33.39 -36.36 -43.15
N LEU A 642 -32.87 -35.46 -44.00
CA LEU A 642 -33.59 -34.26 -44.44
C LEU A 642 -34.38 -34.56 -45.71
N LYS A 643 -35.71 -34.37 -45.65
CA LYS A 643 -36.59 -34.36 -46.82
C LYS A 643 -37.17 -32.96 -47.01
N CYS A 644 -37.14 -32.42 -48.23
CA CYS A 644 -37.69 -31.10 -48.56
C CYS A 644 -38.56 -31.14 -49.82
N TRP A 645 -39.51 -30.21 -49.92
CA TRP A 645 -40.42 -30.04 -51.05
C TRP A 645 -40.90 -28.58 -51.16
N GLY A 646 -41.72 -28.28 -52.17
CA GLY A 646 -41.99 -26.93 -52.63
C GLY A 646 -40.87 -26.38 -53.51
N LEU A 647 -40.73 -25.05 -53.56
CA LEU A 647 -39.70 -24.34 -54.33
C LEU A 647 -38.39 -24.26 -53.54
N PHE A 648 -37.47 -25.19 -53.77
CA PHE A 648 -36.16 -25.25 -53.08
C PHE A 648 -35.02 -24.63 -53.90
N THR A 649 -35.11 -24.65 -55.22
CA THR A 649 -34.14 -24.06 -56.17
C THR A 649 -34.89 -23.33 -57.29
N THR A 650 -34.34 -23.26 -58.50
CA THR A 650 -35.08 -22.88 -59.72
C THR A 650 -36.20 -23.87 -60.09
N THR A 651 -36.21 -25.07 -59.49
CA THR A 651 -37.26 -26.09 -59.68
C THR A 651 -38.04 -26.32 -58.38
N SER A 652 -39.34 -26.56 -58.52
CA SER A 652 -40.21 -27.02 -57.44
C SER A 652 -40.42 -28.54 -57.47
N ALA A 653 -40.56 -29.15 -56.29
CA ALA A 653 -40.96 -30.54 -56.12
C ALA A 653 -42.28 -30.59 -55.34
N ASN A 654 -43.31 -31.23 -55.88
CA ASN A 654 -44.61 -31.36 -55.20
C ASN A 654 -44.73 -32.63 -54.33
N THR A 655 -43.66 -33.44 -54.25
CA THR A 655 -43.48 -34.54 -53.31
C THR A 655 -42.19 -34.33 -52.49
N PRO A 656 -42.09 -34.84 -51.25
CA PRO A 656 -40.86 -34.85 -50.47
C PRO A 656 -39.68 -35.53 -51.19
N VAL A 657 -38.55 -34.82 -51.27
CA VAL A 657 -37.28 -35.31 -51.84
C VAL A 657 -36.22 -35.34 -50.74
N THR A 658 -35.54 -36.47 -50.56
CA THR A 658 -34.40 -36.58 -49.64
C THR A 658 -33.20 -35.77 -50.17
N LEU A 659 -32.71 -34.82 -49.37
CA LEU A 659 -31.54 -33.98 -49.71
C LEU A 659 -30.30 -34.30 -48.86
N ILE A 660 -30.49 -34.87 -47.65
CA ILE A 660 -29.41 -35.39 -46.79
C ILE A 660 -29.89 -36.72 -46.20
N ASN A 661 -29.08 -37.78 -46.29
CA ASN A 661 -29.51 -39.14 -45.98
C ASN A 661 -29.56 -39.48 -44.48
N SER A 662 -28.84 -38.76 -43.62
CA SER A 662 -28.73 -39.05 -42.19
C SER A 662 -28.05 -37.92 -41.40
N GLY A 663 -28.14 -37.97 -40.07
CA GLY A 663 -27.32 -37.14 -39.17
C GLY A 663 -27.82 -35.71 -38.93
N VAL A 664 -28.99 -35.35 -39.45
CA VAL A 664 -29.63 -34.03 -39.30
C VAL A 664 -30.44 -33.97 -38.00
N THR A 665 -30.27 -32.90 -37.22
CA THR A 665 -30.85 -32.73 -35.87
C THR A 665 -31.73 -31.50 -35.71
N TRP A 666 -31.53 -30.46 -36.54
CA TRP A 666 -32.38 -29.28 -36.61
C TRP A 666 -32.50 -28.82 -38.07
N VAL A 667 -33.64 -28.26 -38.45
CA VAL A 667 -33.86 -27.68 -39.78
C VAL A 667 -34.57 -26.33 -39.67
N SER A 668 -34.21 -25.39 -40.54
CA SER A 668 -35.03 -24.20 -40.80
C SER A 668 -35.03 -23.87 -42.29
N ALA A 669 -36.22 -23.56 -42.81
CA ALA A 669 -36.47 -23.20 -44.21
C ALA A 669 -37.12 -21.82 -44.30
N ARG A 670 -36.76 -21.02 -45.31
CA ARG A 670 -37.33 -19.68 -45.57
C ARG A 670 -37.35 -19.36 -47.07
N GLY A 671 -36.45 -18.51 -47.57
CA GLY A 671 -36.11 -18.42 -49.00
C GLY A 671 -34.82 -19.19 -49.37
N PHE A 672 -34.24 -19.85 -48.38
CA PHE A 672 -33.06 -20.70 -48.39
C PHE A 672 -33.24 -21.69 -47.21
N ALA A 673 -32.34 -22.64 -47.01
CA ALA A 673 -32.45 -23.61 -45.91
C ALA A 673 -31.10 -23.84 -45.22
N CYS A 674 -31.14 -24.00 -43.89
CA CYS A 674 -29.99 -24.48 -43.12
C CYS A 674 -30.42 -25.59 -42.15
N VAL A 675 -29.46 -26.45 -41.83
CA VAL A 675 -29.60 -27.55 -40.89
C VAL A 675 -28.49 -27.54 -39.86
N ALA A 676 -28.78 -28.01 -38.66
CA ALA A 676 -27.76 -28.56 -37.76
C ALA A 676 -27.59 -30.04 -38.07
N THR A 677 -26.34 -30.50 -38.12
CA THR A 677 -26.01 -31.93 -38.25
C THR A 677 -25.03 -32.34 -37.16
N THR A 678 -24.91 -33.65 -36.93
CA THR A 678 -23.87 -34.25 -36.06
C THR A 678 -22.44 -33.91 -36.49
N SER A 679 -22.23 -33.49 -37.74
CA SER A 679 -20.97 -33.00 -38.32
C SER A 679 -20.85 -31.46 -38.37
N GLY A 680 -21.76 -30.72 -37.74
CA GLY A 680 -21.84 -29.25 -37.79
C GLY A 680 -22.91 -28.73 -38.76
N PRO A 681 -23.16 -27.42 -38.80
CA PRO A 681 -24.25 -26.85 -39.60
C PRO A 681 -23.91 -26.78 -41.08
N MET A 682 -24.94 -26.93 -41.91
CA MET A 682 -24.88 -26.84 -43.37
C MET A 682 -26.01 -25.96 -43.89
N CYS A 683 -25.78 -25.25 -44.99
CA CYS A 683 -26.74 -24.33 -45.60
C CYS A 683 -26.81 -24.52 -47.13
N SER A 684 -27.96 -24.20 -47.72
CA SER A 684 -28.20 -24.18 -49.18
C SER A 684 -29.28 -23.16 -49.57
N GLY A 685 -29.35 -22.81 -50.85
CA GLY A 685 -30.22 -21.79 -51.41
C GLY A 685 -29.45 -20.53 -51.80
N ALA A 686 -30.13 -19.39 -51.82
CA ALA A 686 -29.53 -18.13 -52.25
C ALA A 686 -28.60 -17.52 -51.18
N ASN A 687 -27.46 -16.93 -51.57
CA ASN A 687 -26.36 -16.54 -50.66
C ASN A 687 -25.96 -15.05 -50.72
N HIS A 688 -26.81 -14.17 -51.24
CA HIS A 688 -26.52 -12.73 -51.20
C HIS A 688 -26.28 -12.29 -49.74
N PHE A 689 -25.28 -11.43 -49.54
CA PHE A 689 -24.73 -11.02 -48.24
C PHE A 689 -24.05 -12.12 -47.40
N GLY A 690 -23.86 -13.34 -47.92
CA GLY A 690 -23.13 -14.42 -47.24
C GLY A 690 -23.94 -15.19 -46.19
N ARG A 691 -25.26 -15.17 -46.29
CA ARG A 691 -26.19 -15.80 -45.32
C ARG A 691 -26.10 -17.32 -45.22
N LEU A 692 -25.40 -18.01 -46.13
CA LEU A 692 -25.06 -19.43 -45.97
C LEU A 692 -23.83 -19.66 -45.07
N GLY A 693 -23.01 -18.64 -44.83
CA GLY A 693 -21.87 -18.70 -43.91
C GLY A 693 -20.67 -19.48 -44.43
N ASP A 694 -20.62 -19.77 -45.73
CA ASP A 694 -19.59 -20.55 -46.43
C ASP A 694 -18.34 -19.72 -46.81
N GLY A 695 -18.27 -18.46 -46.37
CA GLY A 695 -17.22 -17.52 -46.76
C GLY A 695 -17.42 -16.91 -48.15
N THR A 696 -18.51 -17.21 -48.86
CA THR A 696 -18.81 -16.70 -50.20
C THR A 696 -20.06 -15.81 -50.22
N THR A 697 -20.43 -15.32 -51.41
CA THR A 697 -21.72 -14.66 -51.69
C THR A 697 -22.47 -15.36 -52.83
N THR A 698 -22.01 -16.54 -53.24
CA THR A 698 -22.52 -17.30 -54.38
C THR A 698 -23.61 -18.27 -53.92
N ASP A 699 -24.75 -18.29 -54.63
CA ASP A 699 -25.85 -19.22 -54.37
C ASP A 699 -25.40 -20.69 -54.45
N GLN A 700 -25.81 -21.51 -53.48
CA GLN A 700 -25.40 -22.92 -53.38
C GLN A 700 -26.64 -23.82 -53.44
N TYR A 701 -26.88 -24.49 -54.56
CA TYR A 701 -28.06 -25.36 -54.73
C TYR A 701 -27.89 -26.78 -54.15
N SER A 702 -26.73 -27.05 -53.53
CA SER A 702 -26.45 -28.19 -52.65
C SER A 702 -26.10 -27.70 -51.25
N PHE A 703 -26.28 -28.54 -50.22
CA PHE A 703 -25.86 -28.20 -48.86
C PHE A 703 -24.33 -28.13 -48.75
N VAL A 704 -23.82 -26.94 -48.39
CA VAL A 704 -22.41 -26.68 -48.08
C VAL A 704 -22.22 -26.50 -46.57
N PRO A 705 -21.06 -26.87 -46.00
CA PRO A 705 -20.78 -26.64 -44.58
C PRO A 705 -20.61 -25.14 -44.28
N VAL A 706 -21.10 -24.72 -43.12
CA VAL A 706 -20.84 -23.37 -42.59
C VAL A 706 -19.39 -23.29 -42.11
N SER A 707 -18.73 -22.16 -42.38
CA SER A 707 -17.32 -21.92 -42.05
C SER A 707 -17.02 -22.13 -40.55
N GLY A 708 -15.95 -22.87 -40.26
CA GLY A 708 -15.55 -23.23 -38.90
C GLY A 708 -16.40 -24.33 -38.24
N SER A 709 -17.49 -24.78 -38.89
CA SER A 709 -18.34 -25.92 -38.50
C SER A 709 -18.68 -25.97 -36.98
N PRO A 710 -19.21 -24.88 -36.40
CA PRO A 710 -19.45 -24.79 -34.95
C PRO A 710 -20.50 -25.82 -34.48
N THR A 711 -20.31 -26.43 -33.31
CA THR A 711 -21.29 -27.37 -32.73
C THR A 711 -22.54 -26.62 -32.28
N VAL A 712 -23.65 -26.76 -33.03
CA VAL A 712 -24.91 -26.03 -32.80
C VAL A 712 -26.10 -26.97 -32.56
N GLN A 713 -26.99 -26.53 -31.68
CA GLN A 713 -28.22 -27.24 -31.32
C GLN A 713 -29.46 -26.68 -32.05
N GLN A 714 -29.41 -25.43 -32.50
CA GLN A 714 -30.48 -24.77 -33.25
C GLN A 714 -29.87 -23.84 -34.32
N ILE A 715 -30.53 -23.71 -35.46
CA ILE A 715 -30.19 -22.75 -36.52
C ILE A 715 -31.48 -22.14 -37.10
N LEU A 716 -31.53 -20.82 -37.23
CA LEU A 716 -32.71 -20.02 -37.57
C LEU A 716 -32.35 -18.98 -38.65
N LEU A 717 -33.31 -18.66 -39.52
CA LEU A 717 -33.10 -17.87 -40.73
C LEU A 717 -33.86 -16.55 -40.69
N GLY A 718 -33.17 -15.43 -40.98
CA GLY A 718 -33.76 -14.10 -41.09
C GLY A 718 -33.96 -13.64 -42.55
N GLY A 719 -34.11 -12.32 -42.74
CA GLY A 719 -34.30 -11.68 -44.04
C GLY A 719 -33.15 -11.90 -45.01
N SER A 720 -31.92 -11.60 -44.58
CA SER A 720 -30.68 -11.90 -45.30
C SER A 720 -29.52 -12.23 -44.35
N SER A 721 -29.86 -12.77 -43.19
CA SER A 721 -28.95 -13.23 -42.15
C SER A 721 -29.39 -14.60 -41.64
N SER A 722 -28.48 -15.27 -40.94
CA SER A 722 -28.70 -16.56 -40.27
C SER A 722 -28.09 -16.49 -38.89
N CYS A 723 -28.71 -17.16 -37.91
CA CYS A 723 -28.17 -17.28 -36.56
C CYS A 723 -28.32 -18.71 -36.04
N ALA A 724 -27.37 -19.15 -35.22
CA ALA A 724 -27.38 -20.46 -34.59
C ALA A 724 -27.03 -20.38 -33.11
N ILE A 725 -27.59 -21.28 -32.30
CA ILE A 725 -27.22 -21.44 -30.89
C ILE A 725 -26.31 -22.65 -30.76
N THR A 726 -25.15 -22.44 -30.16
CA THR A 726 -24.16 -23.47 -29.83
C THR A 726 -24.60 -24.30 -28.61
N THR A 727 -24.02 -25.49 -28.44
CA THR A 727 -24.31 -26.35 -27.29
C THR A 727 -23.83 -25.79 -25.94
N ASP A 728 -22.98 -24.75 -25.94
CA ASP A 728 -22.58 -24.00 -24.73
C ASP A 728 -23.43 -22.73 -24.48
N GLY A 729 -24.49 -22.52 -25.27
CA GLY A 729 -25.47 -21.45 -25.07
C GLY A 729 -25.08 -20.09 -25.65
N ARG A 730 -23.98 -20.00 -26.41
CA ARG A 730 -23.66 -18.81 -27.22
C ARG A 730 -24.50 -18.76 -28.48
N ALA A 731 -24.82 -17.56 -28.94
CA ALA A 731 -25.37 -17.34 -30.28
C ALA A 731 -24.25 -16.89 -31.25
N LEU A 732 -24.26 -17.45 -32.46
CA LEU A 732 -23.42 -17.04 -33.57
C LEU A 732 -24.34 -16.57 -34.71
N CYS A 733 -24.04 -15.45 -35.35
CA CYS A 733 -24.83 -14.93 -36.49
C CYS A 733 -23.93 -14.61 -37.69
N TRP A 734 -24.48 -14.62 -38.90
CA TRP A 734 -23.80 -14.25 -40.16
C TRP A 734 -24.80 -13.78 -41.24
N GLY A 735 -24.28 -13.32 -42.37
CA GLY A 735 -25.03 -12.68 -43.46
C GLY A 735 -25.00 -11.15 -43.36
N ASP A 736 -26.08 -10.50 -43.81
CA ASP A 736 -26.24 -9.05 -43.71
C ASP A 736 -26.23 -8.56 -42.25
N ASN A 737 -25.65 -7.38 -42.03
CA ASN A 737 -25.59 -6.68 -40.75
C ASN A 737 -25.94 -5.19 -40.87
N THR A 738 -26.58 -4.74 -41.96
CA THR A 738 -26.86 -3.32 -42.26
C THR A 738 -27.52 -2.55 -41.10
N TYR A 739 -28.32 -3.22 -40.26
CA TYR A 739 -28.97 -2.63 -39.08
C TYR A 739 -28.42 -3.15 -37.74
N GLY A 740 -27.31 -3.89 -37.72
CA GLY A 740 -26.73 -4.48 -36.50
C GLY A 740 -27.31 -5.84 -36.11
N GLN A 741 -28.05 -6.51 -37.00
CA GLN A 741 -28.74 -7.78 -36.70
C GLN A 741 -27.83 -8.98 -36.40
N LEU A 742 -26.51 -8.85 -36.56
CA LEU A 742 -25.53 -9.85 -36.09
C LEU A 742 -25.16 -9.69 -34.60
N GLY A 743 -25.53 -8.58 -33.95
CA GLY A 743 -25.39 -8.39 -32.50
C GLY A 743 -23.94 -8.31 -31.99
N ASN A 744 -22.98 -8.08 -32.89
CA ASN A 744 -21.54 -8.11 -32.64
C ASN A 744 -20.93 -6.73 -32.35
N GLY A 745 -21.76 -5.70 -32.12
CA GLY A 745 -21.32 -4.31 -31.92
C GLY A 745 -20.99 -3.55 -33.21
N THR A 746 -21.22 -4.13 -34.40
CA THR A 746 -20.91 -3.51 -35.69
C THR A 746 -22.13 -3.48 -36.63
N THR A 747 -22.02 -2.75 -37.74
CA THR A 747 -22.93 -2.81 -38.90
C THR A 747 -22.32 -3.53 -40.11
N THR A 748 -21.17 -4.19 -39.94
CA THR A 748 -20.45 -4.85 -41.06
C THR A 748 -20.98 -6.27 -41.26
N SER A 749 -21.47 -6.57 -42.46
CA SER A 749 -21.96 -7.89 -42.87
C SER A 749 -20.84 -8.92 -42.87
N SER A 750 -21.14 -10.16 -42.49
CA SER A 750 -20.14 -11.22 -42.31
C SER A 750 -20.48 -12.46 -43.12
N LEU A 751 -19.54 -12.92 -43.96
CA LEU A 751 -19.69 -14.14 -44.77
C LEU A 751 -19.46 -15.43 -43.96
N VAL A 752 -19.15 -15.31 -42.67
CA VAL A 752 -18.83 -16.40 -41.72
C VAL A 752 -19.45 -16.12 -40.34
N PRO A 753 -19.68 -17.13 -39.49
CA PRO A 753 -20.24 -16.93 -38.15
C PRO A 753 -19.40 -16.01 -37.24
N VAL A 754 -20.06 -15.06 -36.58
CA VAL A 754 -19.48 -14.19 -35.53
C VAL A 754 -20.30 -14.31 -34.23
N GLU A 755 -19.66 -14.21 -33.06
CA GLU A 755 -20.34 -14.32 -31.76
C GLU A 755 -21.15 -13.06 -31.44
N VAL A 756 -22.39 -13.27 -30.98
CA VAL A 756 -23.29 -12.23 -30.47
C VAL A 756 -22.82 -11.79 -29.08
N LEU A 757 -22.69 -10.48 -28.85
CA LEU A 757 -22.24 -9.95 -27.56
C LEU A 757 -23.27 -10.22 -26.45
N ARG A 758 -22.81 -10.68 -25.28
CA ARG A 758 -23.65 -11.34 -24.26
C ARG A 758 -23.23 -11.09 -22.81
N GLN A 759 -22.60 -9.94 -22.56
CA GLN A 759 -22.16 -9.45 -21.24
C GLN A 759 -23.19 -8.45 -20.67
#